data_AF-A0A1F9CYK9-F1
#
_entry.id   AF-A0A1F9CYK9-F1
#
_cell.length_a   1.000
_cell.length_b   1.000
_cell.length_c   1.000
_cell.angle_alpha   90.00
_cell.angle_beta   90.00
_cell.angle_gamma   90.00
#
_symmetry.space_group_name_H-M   'P 1'
#
loop_
_entity.id
_entity.type
_entity.pdbx_description
1 polymer ?
#
loop_
_entity_poly.entity_id
_entity_poly.type
_entity_poly.pdbx_seq_one_letter_code
_entity_poly.pdbx_strand_id
1 'polypeptide(L)'
;SFEVTNTHSPITKIRTISTFVQFCYGAVKETYLPSLTYQTRYENLVLRGKVVSDGGALKNFFFFSGIHDKDFPWGDGEIFWDIGLVIEKGDGGWERYGLTDRIIEKLELDVEKGVYRYDGPIYQVIEGYAVSKSDLEKPTIPNHLRQRHAKIEIRFTAKPYPVVDLPFPVVHNVEKLVPRPFLDKVKEILRGLGALGLHLTPHRVAPSEGQITLQDESKNEIYTIKTDQTMGEAEISTFKNFQWPTLYYNYFCALGPRSEHIYVKVRSDVFRKNRTDILKDKMEQLLGKIISRTVSLDLDIRGDQWKRLSGDEAISFKMLDENLLEMNNDHFPTGTFQRRVVAMADAEGKLFYALEEDMDPHILRSIHSDKVVKVAAIRDKDKLSALKKVLEATDFLGKLDQVWKRSGKKKEDFGIIVKPNFMFMYSTLDPTTYTDPELVEFLIDRMHERGYRNLAVGEARSTYGAFFTNREVKTVADYIGLKGRNYRIVDLSEDLEEYPYAGKLGKHYVNREWRNADFRISFAKNKTHAYAYYTLTIKNIYGALPMEDKFREYHHERDIFSTTIEFIRHFPLHFALIDAFLSADGPFGVFTDKHPNHTQTIIGSEDVVAADWIGAEKMGLDPMISDYMKQAVEAFGKPEIQLLGDRAIYPNWENVPDVFPPFLFKGMDKHYHFGNLIYSVFAYMDPKFQYKNPDLAKKFLRLLAEPITDIYFQKIKKGTFDPELNQKLYELFNR
;
A
#
# COMPACT_ATOMS: atom_id res chain seq x y z
N SER A 1 29.29 -29.67 15.62
CA SER A 1 30.45 -29.31 16.46
C SER A 1 31.69 -29.30 15.56
N PHE A 2 32.59 -28.35 15.73
CA PHE A 2 33.82 -28.24 14.93
C PHE A 2 35.02 -28.67 15.78
N GLU A 3 35.91 -29.49 15.24
CA GLU A 3 37.12 -29.96 15.92
C GLU A 3 38.38 -29.57 15.12
N VAL A 4 39.34 -28.92 15.79
CA VAL A 4 40.64 -28.54 15.19
C VAL A 4 41.69 -29.57 15.61
N THR A 5 42.14 -30.40 14.67
CA THR A 5 42.89 -31.64 14.93
C THR A 5 44.42 -31.50 14.89
N ASN A 6 44.97 -30.43 14.31
CA ASN A 6 46.43 -30.27 14.07
C ASN A 6 47.14 -29.23 14.96
N THR A 7 46.57 -28.86 16.10
CA THR A 7 47.26 -28.01 17.09
C THR A 7 46.83 -28.34 18.50
N HIS A 8 47.76 -28.38 19.46
CA HIS A 8 47.45 -28.54 20.88
C HIS A 8 47.30 -27.20 21.62
N SER A 9 47.58 -26.07 20.96
CA SER A 9 47.46 -24.73 21.54
C SER A 9 45.99 -24.30 21.65
N PRO A 10 45.46 -24.01 22.86
CA PRO A 10 44.08 -23.57 23.04
C PRO A 10 43.78 -22.26 22.32
N ILE A 11 44.75 -21.33 22.32
CA ILE A 11 44.65 -20.02 21.66
C ILE A 11 44.56 -20.20 20.14
N THR A 12 45.35 -21.11 19.58
CA THR A 12 45.33 -21.40 18.15
C THR A 12 44.02 -22.08 17.74
N LYS A 13 43.50 -23.02 18.55
CA LYS A 13 42.18 -23.62 18.30
C LYS A 13 41.06 -22.57 18.28
N ILE A 14 41.04 -21.67 19.26
CA ILE A 14 40.05 -20.57 19.32
C ILE A 14 40.19 -19.63 18.13
N ARG A 15 41.42 -19.24 17.75
CA ARG A 15 41.67 -18.41 16.57
C ARG A 15 41.19 -19.09 15.29
N THR A 16 41.52 -20.36 15.08
CA THR A 16 41.12 -21.11 13.87
C THR A 16 39.61 -21.27 13.79
N ILE A 17 38.94 -21.56 14.91
CA ILE A 17 37.46 -21.61 14.96
C ILE A 17 36.89 -20.21 14.67
N SER A 18 37.44 -19.15 15.26
CA SER A 18 37.00 -17.77 15.00
C SER A 18 37.17 -17.37 13.52
N THR A 19 38.32 -17.67 12.91
CA THR A 19 38.58 -17.41 11.49
C THR A 19 37.68 -18.23 10.59
N PHE A 20 37.42 -19.51 10.92
CA PHE A 20 36.49 -20.35 10.19
C PHE A 20 35.04 -19.87 10.32
N VAL A 21 34.63 -19.45 11.52
CA VAL A 21 33.32 -18.82 11.75
C VAL A 21 33.24 -17.51 10.98
N GLN A 22 34.26 -16.65 10.99
CA GLN A 22 34.29 -15.41 10.18
C GLN A 22 34.24 -15.69 8.67
N PHE A 23 34.91 -16.74 8.20
CA PHE A 23 34.88 -17.16 6.80
C PHE A 23 33.49 -17.66 6.40
N CYS A 24 32.91 -18.59 7.18
CA CYS A 24 31.56 -19.08 6.97
C CYS A 24 30.53 -17.97 7.10
N TYR A 25 30.66 -17.09 8.09
CA TYR A 25 29.76 -15.95 8.29
C TYR A 25 29.95 -14.89 7.22
N GLY A 26 31.14 -14.72 6.65
CA GLY A 26 31.40 -13.82 5.51
C GLY A 26 30.71 -14.31 4.24
N ALA A 27 30.92 -15.58 3.89
CA ALA A 27 30.26 -16.20 2.73
C ALA A 27 28.73 -16.31 2.93
N VAL A 28 28.28 -16.64 4.15
CA VAL A 28 26.86 -16.67 4.49
C VAL A 28 26.27 -15.26 4.52
N LYS A 29 27.04 -14.24 4.90
CA LYS A 29 26.59 -12.85 4.90
C LYS A 29 26.49 -12.27 3.49
N GLU A 30 27.40 -12.61 2.58
CA GLU A 30 27.31 -12.18 1.17
C GLU A 30 26.25 -12.96 0.39
N THR A 31 25.99 -14.22 0.75
CA THR A 31 25.07 -15.10 -0.01
C THR A 31 23.66 -15.15 0.57
N TYR A 32 23.49 -15.04 1.90
CA TYR A 32 22.23 -15.29 2.60
C TYR A 32 21.78 -14.16 3.55
N LEU A 33 22.63 -13.18 3.88
CA LEU A 33 22.16 -11.96 4.53
C LEU A 33 21.93 -10.89 3.47
N PRO A 34 20.73 -10.28 3.39
CA PRO A 34 20.49 -9.20 2.45
C PRO A 34 21.50 -8.07 2.70
N SER A 35 22.22 -7.69 1.64
CA SER A 35 23.05 -6.49 1.66
C SER A 35 22.17 -5.28 1.96
N LEU A 36 22.60 -4.41 2.88
CA LEU A 36 21.89 -3.17 3.20
C LEU A 36 21.74 -2.24 1.98
N THR A 37 22.55 -2.46 0.94
CA THR A 37 22.52 -1.73 -0.33
C THR A 37 22.42 -2.66 -1.53
N TYR A 38 21.79 -2.17 -2.58
CA TYR A 38 21.82 -2.80 -3.91
C TYR A 38 22.44 -1.83 -4.92
N GLN A 39 22.96 -2.40 -5.99
CA GLN A 39 23.42 -1.68 -7.17
C GLN A 39 22.83 -2.37 -8.39
N THR A 40 22.23 -1.60 -9.27
CA THR A 40 21.59 -2.08 -10.49
C THR A 40 21.90 -1.14 -11.65
N ARG A 41 21.85 -1.65 -12.87
CA ARG A 41 22.04 -0.88 -14.10
C ARG A 41 20.77 -0.98 -14.93
N TYR A 42 20.45 0.08 -15.66
CA TYR A 42 19.41 0.03 -16.65
C TYR A 42 19.82 0.79 -17.91
N GLU A 43 19.24 0.39 -19.02
CA GLU A 43 19.32 1.09 -20.29
C GLU A 43 17.91 1.47 -20.74
N ASN A 44 17.74 2.73 -21.12
CA ASN A 44 16.47 3.25 -21.63
C ASN A 44 16.70 3.92 -22.99
N LEU A 45 15.75 3.76 -23.90
CA LEU A 45 15.71 4.43 -25.19
C LEU A 45 14.35 5.10 -25.35
N VAL A 46 14.34 6.38 -25.70
CA VAL A 46 13.13 7.16 -25.99
C VAL A 46 13.31 7.86 -27.33
N LEU A 47 12.39 7.64 -28.26
CA LEU A 47 12.38 8.27 -29.58
C LEU A 47 11.08 9.03 -29.81
N ARG A 48 11.20 10.19 -30.45
CA ARG A 48 10.07 10.97 -30.96
C ARG A 48 10.39 11.40 -32.38
N GLY A 49 9.42 11.26 -33.28
CA GLY A 49 9.60 11.78 -34.63
C GLY A 49 8.46 11.45 -35.54
N LYS A 50 8.80 11.13 -36.79
CA LYS A 50 7.84 10.74 -37.81
C LYS A 50 8.21 9.43 -38.48
N VAL A 51 7.19 8.63 -38.78
CA VAL A 51 7.28 7.43 -39.60
C VAL A 51 6.53 7.62 -40.91
N VAL A 52 7.01 6.98 -41.97
CA VAL A 52 6.33 6.87 -43.26
C VAL A 52 5.69 5.50 -43.33
N SER A 53 4.37 5.45 -43.48
CA SER A 53 3.63 4.20 -43.72
C SER A 53 3.82 3.70 -45.16
N ASP A 54 3.52 2.43 -45.43
CA ASP A 54 3.52 1.85 -46.78
C ASP A 54 2.70 2.63 -47.82
N GLY A 55 1.64 3.32 -47.38
CA GLY A 55 0.83 4.21 -48.22
C GLY A 55 1.45 5.59 -48.48
N GLY A 56 2.68 5.85 -48.03
CA GLY A 56 3.38 7.12 -48.14
C GLY A 56 2.93 8.21 -47.14
N ALA A 57 1.95 7.92 -46.28
CA ALA A 57 1.47 8.87 -45.29
C ALA A 57 2.50 9.03 -44.16
N LEU A 58 2.79 10.28 -43.82
CA LEU A 58 3.71 10.67 -42.75
C LEU A 58 2.92 10.83 -41.44
N LYS A 59 3.30 10.08 -40.40
CA LYS A 59 2.60 10.05 -39.10
C LYS A 59 3.57 10.40 -37.96
N ASN A 60 3.10 11.11 -36.94
CA ASN A 60 3.90 11.29 -35.72
C ASN A 60 3.97 9.96 -34.95
N PHE A 61 5.08 9.71 -34.27
CA PHE A 61 5.22 8.58 -33.35
C PHE A 61 6.02 8.95 -32.11
N PHE A 62 5.80 8.18 -31.05
CA PHE A 62 6.61 8.15 -29.85
C PHE A 62 6.89 6.70 -29.49
N PHE A 63 8.13 6.40 -29.14
CA PHE A 63 8.59 5.05 -28.86
C PHE A 63 9.48 5.07 -27.62
N PHE A 64 9.34 4.08 -26.76
CA PHE A 64 10.31 3.84 -25.70
C PHE A 64 10.53 2.35 -25.48
N SER A 65 11.69 2.00 -24.95
CA SER A 65 11.98 0.64 -24.50
C SER A 65 13.07 0.69 -23.44
N GLY A 66 12.95 -0.15 -22.42
CA GLY A 66 13.92 -0.27 -21.34
C GLY A 66 14.33 -1.70 -21.06
N ILE A 67 15.60 -1.87 -20.70
CA ILE A 67 16.17 -3.07 -20.10
C ILE A 67 16.65 -2.66 -18.71
N HIS A 68 15.92 -3.06 -17.68
CA HIS A 68 16.28 -2.80 -16.29
C HIS A 68 16.81 -4.09 -15.69
N ASP A 69 18.01 -4.06 -15.13
CA ASP A 69 18.56 -5.21 -14.43
C ASP A 69 17.81 -5.47 -13.13
N LYS A 70 18.10 -6.64 -12.55
CA LYS A 70 17.59 -7.04 -11.24
C LYS A 70 17.76 -5.92 -10.21
N ASP A 71 16.81 -5.83 -9.28
CA ASP A 71 16.80 -4.91 -8.13
C ASP A 71 16.42 -3.46 -8.48
N PHE A 72 16.18 -3.11 -9.74
CA PHE A 72 15.63 -1.79 -10.07
C PHE A 72 14.09 -1.77 -9.87
N PRO A 73 13.50 -0.73 -9.26
CA PRO A 73 14.12 0.43 -8.60
C PRO A 73 14.17 0.29 -7.07
N TRP A 74 13.83 -0.87 -6.50
CA TRP A 74 13.57 -1.00 -5.05
C TRP A 74 14.43 -2.02 -4.31
N GLY A 75 15.29 -2.77 -4.99
CA GLY A 75 16.12 -3.79 -4.34
C GLY A 75 15.33 -5.01 -3.86
N ASP A 76 14.20 -5.30 -4.49
CA ASP A 76 13.28 -6.38 -4.12
C ASP A 76 13.49 -7.67 -4.94
N GLY A 77 14.59 -7.78 -5.68
CA GLY A 77 14.97 -8.95 -6.45
C GLY A 77 14.29 -9.08 -7.81
N GLU A 78 13.43 -8.13 -8.18
CA GLU A 78 12.67 -8.13 -9.42
C GLU A 78 13.44 -7.55 -10.60
N ILE A 79 12.98 -7.87 -11.82
CA ILE A 79 13.53 -7.42 -13.10
C ILE A 79 12.35 -7.09 -14.03
N PHE A 80 12.53 -6.14 -14.95
CA PHE A 80 11.54 -5.91 -16.01
C PHE A 80 12.14 -5.26 -17.25
N TRP A 81 11.66 -5.69 -18.40
CA TRP A 81 11.91 -5.09 -19.70
C TRP A 81 10.59 -4.67 -20.31
N ASP A 82 10.62 -3.65 -21.16
CA ASP A 82 9.40 -3.18 -21.79
C ASP A 82 9.61 -2.54 -23.16
N ILE A 83 8.49 -2.43 -23.89
CA ILE A 83 8.41 -1.81 -25.20
C ILE A 83 7.09 -1.05 -25.26
N GLY A 84 7.15 0.24 -25.53
CA GLY A 84 5.99 1.11 -25.73
C GLY A 84 6.09 1.84 -27.07
N LEU A 85 5.00 1.83 -27.83
CA LEU A 85 4.93 2.46 -29.15
C LEU A 85 3.56 3.12 -29.32
N VAL A 86 3.55 4.41 -29.66
CA VAL A 86 2.35 5.13 -30.09
C VAL A 86 2.56 5.76 -31.46
N ILE A 87 1.59 5.57 -32.34
CA ILE A 87 1.61 6.09 -33.72
C ILE A 87 0.31 6.87 -33.94
N GLU A 88 0.43 8.08 -34.47
CA GLU A 88 -0.71 8.95 -34.79
C GLU A 88 -1.57 8.35 -35.91
N LYS A 89 -2.89 8.46 -35.75
CA LYS A 89 -3.90 8.10 -36.74
C LYS A 89 -4.26 9.30 -37.62
N GLY A 90 -4.83 9.04 -38.80
CA GLY A 90 -5.28 10.10 -39.71
C GLY A 90 -6.45 10.96 -39.21
N ASP A 91 -7.11 10.55 -38.11
CA ASP A 91 -8.23 11.23 -37.47
C ASP A 91 -7.83 12.07 -36.24
N GLY A 92 -6.52 12.19 -35.95
CA GLY A 92 -6.01 12.87 -34.76
C GLY A 92 -5.95 12.01 -33.50
N GLY A 93 -6.37 10.74 -33.56
CA GLY A 93 -6.19 9.76 -32.51
C GLY A 93 -4.81 9.08 -32.51
N TRP A 94 -4.64 8.10 -31.62
CA TRP A 94 -3.39 7.32 -31.51
C TRP A 94 -3.68 5.82 -31.59
N GLU A 95 -2.81 5.08 -32.26
CA GLU A 95 -2.62 3.65 -32.07
C GLU A 95 -1.56 3.44 -30.99
N ARG A 96 -1.81 2.51 -30.09
CA ARG A 96 -1.02 2.30 -28.88
C ARG A 96 -0.66 0.84 -28.78
N TYR A 97 0.62 0.57 -28.54
CA TYR A 97 1.14 -0.77 -28.42
C TYR A 97 2.08 -0.82 -27.21
N GLY A 98 1.95 -1.86 -26.40
CA GLY A 98 2.77 -2.06 -25.22
C GLY A 98 3.07 -3.53 -24.95
N LEU A 99 4.24 -3.77 -24.35
CA LEU A 99 4.65 -5.07 -23.84
C LEU A 99 5.55 -4.87 -22.64
N THR A 100 5.15 -5.37 -21.47
CA THR A 100 6.02 -5.46 -20.30
C THR A 100 6.16 -6.93 -19.90
N ASP A 101 7.37 -7.35 -19.58
CA ASP A 101 7.64 -8.65 -18.96
C ASP A 101 8.89 -8.58 -18.09
N ARG A 102 9.14 -9.62 -17.28
CA ARG A 102 10.39 -9.76 -16.52
C ARG A 102 11.60 -9.77 -17.45
N ILE A 103 11.47 -10.52 -18.54
CA ILE A 103 12.44 -10.63 -19.63
C ILE A 103 11.64 -10.77 -20.92
N ILE A 104 11.98 -9.98 -21.94
CA ILE A 104 11.35 -10.07 -23.26
C ILE A 104 12.29 -10.82 -24.20
N GLU A 105 11.85 -11.98 -24.69
CA GLU A 105 12.64 -12.76 -25.65
C GLU A 105 12.90 -11.97 -26.94
N LYS A 106 14.11 -12.10 -27.48
CA LYS A 106 14.57 -11.42 -28.71
C LYS A 106 14.53 -9.88 -28.66
N LEU A 107 14.43 -9.29 -27.48
CA LEU A 107 14.72 -7.87 -27.28
C LEU A 107 16.23 -7.68 -27.11
N GLU A 108 16.83 -6.86 -27.96
CA GLU A 108 18.21 -6.39 -27.90
C GLU A 108 18.19 -4.86 -27.86
N LEU A 109 18.66 -4.27 -26.76
CA LEU A 109 18.96 -2.84 -26.66
C LEU A 109 20.41 -2.72 -26.20
N ASP A 110 21.22 -2.03 -26.99
CA ASP A 110 22.60 -1.68 -26.66
C ASP A 110 22.83 -0.23 -27.07
N VAL A 111 22.77 0.67 -26.08
CA VAL A 111 22.87 2.11 -26.31
C VAL A 111 24.26 2.49 -26.81
N GLU A 112 25.32 1.83 -26.33
CA GLU A 112 26.71 2.11 -26.72
C GLU A 112 26.98 1.71 -28.17
N LYS A 113 26.46 0.57 -28.62
CA LYS A 113 26.55 0.12 -30.02
C LYS A 113 25.54 0.80 -30.94
N GLY A 114 24.53 1.46 -30.38
CA GLY A 114 23.51 2.15 -31.15
C GLY A 114 22.55 1.21 -31.87
N VAL A 115 22.17 0.11 -31.21
CA VAL A 115 21.33 -0.95 -31.80
C VAL A 115 20.10 -1.20 -30.93
N TYR A 116 18.94 -1.23 -31.58
CA TYR A 116 17.70 -1.75 -31.02
C TYR A 116 17.09 -2.78 -31.97
N ARG A 117 16.78 -3.97 -31.45
CA ARG A 117 16.07 -5.01 -32.18
C ARG A 117 15.04 -5.70 -31.32
N TYR A 118 13.90 -5.99 -31.93
CA TYR A 118 12.85 -6.78 -31.33
C TYR A 118 12.08 -7.55 -32.39
N ASP A 119 11.72 -8.80 -32.09
CA ASP A 119 10.91 -9.69 -32.94
C ASP A 119 10.05 -10.58 -32.04
N GLY A 120 8.76 -10.25 -31.90
CA GLY A 120 7.90 -10.95 -30.95
C GLY A 120 6.49 -10.37 -30.82
N PRO A 121 5.71 -10.84 -29.82
CA PRO A 121 4.35 -10.37 -29.60
C PRO A 121 4.30 -8.99 -28.92
N ILE A 122 3.51 -8.06 -29.45
CA ILE A 122 3.18 -6.78 -28.80
C ILE A 122 1.67 -6.63 -28.65
N TYR A 123 1.18 -5.90 -27.65
CA TYR A 123 -0.25 -5.79 -27.39
C TYR A 123 -0.76 -4.41 -27.75
N GLN A 124 -1.68 -4.36 -28.71
CA GLN A 124 -2.39 -3.15 -29.09
C GLN A 124 -3.49 -2.83 -28.08
N VAL A 125 -3.51 -1.60 -27.55
CA VAL A 125 -4.59 -1.10 -26.69
C VAL A 125 -5.73 -0.59 -27.56
N ILE A 126 -6.85 -1.32 -27.56
CA ILE A 126 -8.06 -1.04 -28.35
C ILE A 126 -8.99 -0.07 -27.63
N GLU A 127 -9.09 -0.19 -26.30
CA GLU A 127 -9.90 0.67 -25.43
C GLU A 127 -9.07 1.18 -24.26
N GLY A 128 -9.22 2.47 -23.92
CA GLY A 128 -8.39 3.14 -22.91
C GLY A 128 -6.97 3.41 -23.41
N TYR A 129 -6.01 3.41 -22.49
CA TYR A 129 -4.61 3.73 -22.76
C TYR A 129 -3.60 2.87 -21.97
N ALA A 130 -4.07 1.95 -21.12
CA ALA A 130 -3.20 1.22 -20.20
C ALA A 130 -2.98 -0.23 -20.62
N VAL A 131 -1.82 -0.78 -20.26
CA VAL A 131 -1.49 -2.20 -20.28
C VAL A 131 -0.76 -2.55 -18.99
N SER A 132 -1.13 -3.64 -18.32
CA SER A 132 -0.46 -4.10 -17.11
C SER A 132 0.20 -5.46 -17.31
N LYS A 133 1.26 -5.75 -16.54
CA LYS A 133 1.89 -7.07 -16.56
C LYS A 133 0.89 -8.17 -16.17
N SER A 134 0.06 -7.91 -15.16
CA SER A 134 -0.99 -8.83 -14.74
C SER A 134 -2.04 -9.10 -15.83
N ASP A 135 -2.38 -8.13 -16.68
CA ASP A 135 -3.26 -8.35 -17.84
C ASP A 135 -2.66 -9.34 -18.85
N LEU A 136 -1.35 -9.25 -19.08
CA LEU A 136 -0.63 -10.11 -20.04
C LEU A 136 -0.42 -11.53 -19.53
N GLU A 137 -0.54 -11.76 -18.21
CA GLU A 137 -0.45 -13.08 -17.58
C GLU A 137 -1.81 -13.79 -17.46
N LYS A 138 -2.92 -13.10 -17.77
CA LYS A 138 -4.25 -13.71 -17.74
C LYS A 138 -4.34 -14.83 -18.79
N PRO A 139 -5.01 -15.97 -18.50
CA PRO A 139 -5.18 -17.06 -19.46
C PRO A 139 -5.89 -16.66 -20.76
N THR A 140 -6.66 -15.58 -20.72
CA THR A 140 -7.31 -14.98 -21.87
C THR A 140 -7.01 -13.49 -21.87
N ILE A 141 -6.51 -12.99 -23.00
CA ILE A 141 -6.17 -11.58 -23.18
C ILE A 141 -7.43 -10.74 -22.95
N PRO A 142 -7.39 -9.70 -22.09
CA PRO A 142 -8.52 -8.81 -21.88
C PRO A 142 -9.05 -8.17 -23.17
N ASN A 143 -10.36 -7.93 -23.26
CA ASN A 143 -11.01 -7.38 -24.46
C ASN A 143 -10.47 -6.02 -24.92
N HIS A 144 -9.88 -5.24 -24.01
CA HIS A 144 -9.27 -3.95 -24.32
C HIS A 144 -7.89 -4.07 -24.99
N LEU A 145 -7.33 -5.28 -25.04
CA LEU A 145 -6.04 -5.59 -25.66
C LEU A 145 -6.22 -6.51 -26.86
N ARG A 146 -5.32 -6.38 -27.83
CA ARG A 146 -5.19 -7.29 -28.97
C ARG A 146 -3.74 -7.61 -29.21
N GLN A 147 -3.37 -8.89 -29.16
CA GLN A 147 -2.02 -9.30 -29.52
C GLN A 147 -1.76 -9.07 -31.02
N ARG A 148 -0.59 -8.56 -31.34
CA ARG A 148 -0.01 -8.40 -32.68
C ARG A 148 1.39 -8.98 -32.65
N HIS A 149 1.97 -9.23 -33.81
CA HIS A 149 3.40 -9.51 -33.94
C HIS A 149 4.12 -8.22 -34.35
N ALA A 150 5.22 -7.89 -33.69
CA ALA A 150 6.04 -6.73 -34.00
C ALA A 150 7.47 -7.15 -34.31
N LYS A 151 8.01 -6.58 -35.39
CA LYS A 151 9.43 -6.61 -35.71
C LYS A 151 9.93 -5.18 -35.80
N ILE A 152 10.83 -4.80 -34.89
CA ILE A 152 11.38 -3.44 -34.77
C ILE A 152 12.89 -3.53 -34.90
N GLU A 153 13.46 -2.81 -35.85
CA GLU A 153 14.90 -2.71 -36.04
C GLU A 153 15.26 -1.23 -36.18
N ILE A 154 16.11 -0.73 -35.29
CA ILE A 154 16.56 0.67 -35.29
C ILE A 154 18.07 0.68 -35.07
N ARG A 155 18.79 1.38 -35.94
CA ARG A 155 20.17 1.79 -35.66
C ARG A 155 20.22 3.28 -35.43
N PHE A 156 21.08 3.68 -34.51
CA PHE A 156 21.21 5.06 -34.12
C PHE A 156 22.64 5.38 -33.69
N THR A 157 22.98 6.66 -33.66
CA THR A 157 24.17 7.13 -32.97
C THR A 157 23.75 7.67 -31.61
N ALA A 158 24.41 7.21 -30.55
CA ALA A 158 24.25 7.73 -29.19
C ALA A 158 25.46 8.61 -28.84
N LYS A 159 25.25 9.92 -28.67
CA LYS A 159 26.29 10.85 -28.23
C LYS A 159 26.14 11.08 -26.73
N PRO A 160 27.09 10.63 -25.88
CA PRO A 160 26.99 10.80 -24.43
C PRO A 160 27.17 12.25 -24.01
N TYR A 161 26.44 12.65 -22.98
CA TYR A 161 26.74 13.83 -22.16
C TYR A 161 27.47 13.41 -20.87
N PRO A 162 28.08 14.35 -20.14
CA PRO A 162 28.71 14.03 -18.86
C PRO A 162 27.73 13.35 -17.89
N VAL A 163 28.25 12.38 -17.13
CA VAL A 163 27.48 11.71 -16.07
C VAL A 163 27.00 12.74 -15.08
N VAL A 164 25.70 12.73 -14.80
CA VAL A 164 25.08 13.56 -13.77
C VAL A 164 24.83 12.69 -12.56
N ASP A 165 25.62 12.93 -11.51
CA ASP A 165 25.38 12.34 -10.22
C ASP A 165 24.22 13.08 -9.53
N LEU A 166 23.20 12.31 -9.17
CA LEU A 166 22.18 12.67 -8.21
C LEU A 166 22.54 12.02 -6.88
N PRO A 167 23.58 12.53 -6.17
CA PRO A 167 23.91 11.98 -4.88
C PRO A 167 22.73 12.21 -3.95
N PHE A 168 22.36 11.23 -3.13
CA PHE A 168 21.44 11.45 -2.02
C PHE A 168 22.25 12.07 -0.88
N PRO A 169 22.27 13.41 -0.73
CA PRO A 169 23.28 14.03 0.11
C PRO A 169 23.01 13.70 1.57
N VAL A 170 24.10 13.39 2.26
CA VAL A 170 24.07 13.18 3.70
C VAL A 170 23.96 14.54 4.40
N VAL A 171 22.96 14.70 5.26
CA VAL A 171 22.70 15.90 6.05
C VAL A 171 23.95 16.25 6.85
N HIS A 172 24.45 17.47 6.67
CA HIS A 172 25.64 17.99 7.32
C HIS A 172 25.37 18.29 8.80
N ASN A 173 25.08 17.28 9.63
CA ASN A 173 24.99 17.29 11.10
C ASN A 173 24.50 15.93 11.64
N VAL A 174 24.90 14.82 11.00
CA VAL A 174 24.49 13.45 11.40
C VAL A 174 24.70 13.20 12.90
N GLU A 175 25.77 13.74 13.48
CA GLU A 175 26.11 13.57 14.90
C GLU A 175 25.06 14.15 15.88
N LYS A 176 24.24 15.11 15.43
CA LYS A 176 23.16 15.71 16.24
C LYS A 176 21.83 14.97 16.07
N LEU A 177 21.65 14.25 14.97
CA LEU A 177 20.42 13.54 14.61
C LEU A 177 20.43 12.07 15.05
N VAL A 178 21.61 11.53 15.36
CA VAL A 178 21.83 10.13 15.71
C VAL A 178 22.22 10.00 17.18
N PRO A 179 21.56 9.14 17.99
CA PRO A 179 21.98 8.87 19.35
C PRO A 179 23.42 8.31 19.41
N ARG A 180 24.22 8.77 20.38
CA ARG A 180 25.65 8.41 20.55
C ARG A 180 25.97 6.90 20.41
N PRO A 181 25.17 5.95 20.93
CA PRO A 181 25.48 4.52 20.81
C PRO A 181 25.47 3.97 19.38
N PHE A 182 24.77 4.62 18.45
CA PHE A 182 24.64 4.17 17.06
C PHE A 182 25.52 4.95 16.08
N LEU A 183 26.14 6.02 16.56
CA LEU A 183 26.82 7.04 15.78
C LEU A 183 28.06 6.47 15.07
N ASP A 184 28.82 5.63 15.77
CA ASP A 184 30.02 4.98 15.21
C ASP A 184 29.67 3.96 14.13
N LYS A 185 28.60 3.17 14.33
CA LYS A 185 28.11 2.18 13.36
C LYS A 185 27.55 2.84 12.10
N VAL A 186 26.82 3.94 12.27
CA VAL A 186 26.33 4.77 11.14
C VAL A 186 27.49 5.38 10.37
N LYS A 187 28.52 5.91 11.06
CA LYS A 187 29.72 6.46 10.42
C LYS A 187 30.51 5.41 9.65
N GLU A 188 30.64 4.20 10.19
CA GLU A 188 31.28 3.06 9.52
C GLU A 188 30.54 2.67 8.24
N ILE A 189 29.21 2.57 8.31
CA ILE A 189 28.34 2.33 7.14
C ILE A 189 28.54 3.44 6.10
N LEU A 190 28.40 4.72 6.48
CA LEU A 190 28.55 5.87 5.58
C LEU A 190 29.93 5.93 4.89
N ARG A 191 31.02 5.51 5.57
CA ARG A 191 32.37 5.49 4.99
C ARG A 191 32.56 4.39 3.94
N GLY A 192 31.84 3.27 4.04
CA GLY A 192 31.96 2.13 3.12
C GLY A 192 31.08 2.22 1.87
N LEU A 193 30.13 3.16 1.82
CA LEU A 193 29.05 3.18 0.82
C LEU A 193 29.41 3.82 -0.53
N GLY A 194 30.49 4.61 -0.61
CA GLY A 194 30.78 5.41 -1.81
C GLY A 194 29.69 6.47 -2.09
N ALA A 195 29.61 6.98 -3.31
CA ALA A 195 28.52 7.88 -3.71
C ALA A 195 27.22 7.06 -3.87
N LEU A 196 26.24 7.29 -3.00
CA LEU A 196 24.88 6.77 -3.15
C LEU A 196 24.08 7.73 -4.03
N GLY A 197 23.31 7.21 -4.97
CA GLY A 197 22.61 8.05 -5.92
C GLY A 197 22.17 7.33 -7.17
N LEU A 198 21.45 8.07 -8.00
CA LEU A 198 21.35 7.79 -9.42
C LEU A 198 22.58 8.40 -10.12
N HIS A 199 23.28 7.58 -10.89
CA HIS A 199 24.37 8.00 -11.77
C HIS A 199 23.85 7.94 -13.20
N LEU A 200 23.36 9.08 -13.71
CA LEU A 200 22.65 9.19 -14.98
C LEU A 200 23.63 9.58 -16.08
N THR A 201 23.71 8.79 -17.16
CA THR A 201 24.42 9.18 -18.38
C THR A 201 23.42 9.34 -19.51
N PRO A 202 22.92 10.57 -19.76
CA PRO A 202 22.03 10.81 -20.88
C PRO A 202 22.81 10.84 -22.19
N HIS A 203 22.19 10.34 -23.24
CA HIS A 203 22.74 10.31 -24.59
C HIS A 203 21.77 10.97 -25.55
N ARG A 204 22.27 11.82 -26.43
CA ARG A 204 21.49 12.25 -27.58
C ARG A 204 21.43 11.12 -28.58
N VAL A 205 20.22 10.74 -29.00
CA VAL A 205 19.99 9.70 -29.99
C VAL A 205 19.59 10.32 -31.32
N ALA A 206 20.30 9.93 -32.38
CA ALA A 206 19.93 10.23 -33.76
C ALA A 206 19.83 8.92 -34.55
N PRO A 207 18.61 8.49 -34.94
CA PRO A 207 18.43 7.30 -35.76
C PRO A 207 19.10 7.45 -37.14
N SER A 208 19.82 6.42 -37.58
CA SER A 208 20.44 6.34 -38.92
C SER A 208 19.62 5.46 -39.86
N GLU A 209 18.94 4.45 -39.34
CA GLU A 209 17.94 3.62 -40.02
C GLU A 209 16.91 3.13 -39.00
N GLY A 210 15.69 2.86 -39.46
CA GLY A 210 14.67 2.31 -38.59
C GLY A 210 13.46 1.80 -39.36
N GLN A 211 13.01 0.60 -39.02
CA GLN A 211 11.81 -0.01 -39.54
C GLN A 211 11.00 -0.64 -38.40
N ILE A 212 9.71 -0.37 -38.40
CA ILE A 212 8.73 -0.98 -37.50
C ILE A 212 7.74 -1.72 -38.37
N THR A 213 7.61 -3.02 -38.14
CA THR A 213 6.63 -3.88 -38.81
C THR A 213 5.64 -4.38 -37.78
N LEU A 214 4.35 -4.14 -38.02
CA LEU A 214 3.25 -4.60 -37.18
C LEU A 214 2.36 -5.54 -37.99
N GLN A 215 2.15 -6.75 -37.47
CA GLN A 215 1.46 -7.82 -38.15
C GLN A 215 0.32 -8.39 -37.31
N ASP A 216 -0.73 -8.79 -38.01
CA ASP A 216 -1.84 -9.60 -37.53
C ASP A 216 -2.30 -10.54 -38.63
N GLU A 217 -3.23 -11.43 -38.33
CA GLU A 217 -3.76 -12.45 -39.25
C GLU A 217 -4.25 -11.87 -40.59
N SER A 218 -4.64 -10.59 -40.63
CA SER A 218 -5.25 -9.93 -41.79
C SER A 218 -4.44 -8.78 -42.40
N LYS A 219 -3.39 -8.29 -41.74
CA LYS A 219 -2.72 -7.03 -42.13
C LYS A 219 -1.24 -7.05 -41.75
N ASN A 220 -0.41 -6.57 -42.66
CA ASN A 220 1.01 -6.31 -42.44
C ASN A 220 1.23 -4.81 -42.70
N GLU A 221 1.70 -4.08 -41.69
CA GLU A 221 1.94 -2.64 -41.76
C GLU A 221 3.41 -2.36 -41.51
N ILE A 222 4.07 -1.74 -42.48
CA ILE A 222 5.47 -1.35 -42.36
C ILE A 222 5.54 0.18 -42.24
N TYR A 223 6.34 0.61 -41.28
CA TYR A 223 6.60 2.00 -40.96
C TYR A 223 8.12 2.23 -41.00
N THR A 224 8.57 3.12 -41.88
CA THR A 224 9.98 3.52 -41.97
C THR A 224 10.21 4.80 -41.18
N ILE A 225 11.18 4.79 -40.26
CA ILE A 225 11.54 5.96 -39.45
C ILE A 225 12.17 7.02 -40.36
N LYS A 226 11.64 8.23 -40.32
CA LYS A 226 12.15 9.38 -41.07
C LYS A 226 13.26 10.04 -40.24
N THR A 227 14.49 9.60 -40.46
CA THR A 227 15.65 9.87 -39.61
C THR A 227 15.94 11.35 -39.37
N ASP A 228 15.81 12.20 -40.38
CA ASP A 228 16.02 13.66 -40.27
C ASP A 228 14.82 14.41 -39.66
N GLN A 229 13.73 13.72 -39.32
CA GLN A 229 12.63 14.26 -38.49
C GLN A 229 12.42 13.44 -37.21
N THR A 230 13.40 12.63 -36.82
CA THR A 230 13.34 11.80 -35.61
C THR A 230 14.56 12.06 -34.75
N MET A 231 14.32 12.19 -33.46
CA MET A 231 15.35 12.34 -32.45
C MET A 231 14.98 11.54 -31.21
N GLY A 232 15.92 11.39 -30.31
CA GLY A 232 15.66 10.75 -29.05
C GLY A 232 16.69 11.03 -27.99
N GLU A 233 16.48 10.34 -26.89
CA GLU A 233 17.30 10.31 -25.70
C GLU A 233 17.52 8.83 -25.36
N ALA A 234 18.71 8.49 -24.87
CA ALA A 234 18.97 7.18 -24.29
C ALA A 234 19.81 7.28 -23.03
N GLU A 235 19.47 6.47 -22.05
CA GLU A 235 20.12 6.48 -20.75
C GLU A 235 20.91 5.22 -20.54
N ILE A 236 22.13 5.38 -20.05
CA ILE A 236 22.86 4.31 -19.37
C ILE A 236 23.07 4.77 -17.94
N SER A 237 22.39 4.10 -17.02
CA SER A 237 22.29 4.58 -15.65
C SER A 237 22.62 3.47 -14.67
N THR A 238 23.32 3.85 -13.60
CA THR A 238 23.55 2.97 -12.45
C THR A 238 22.81 3.54 -11.25
N PHE A 239 22.00 2.72 -10.61
CA PHE A 239 21.31 3.06 -9.39
C PHE A 239 21.99 2.34 -8.23
N LYS A 240 22.51 3.11 -7.26
CA LYS A 240 23.15 2.56 -6.05
C LYS A 240 22.48 3.13 -4.82
N ASN A 241 21.80 2.27 -4.06
CA ASN A 241 20.98 2.74 -2.96
C ASN A 241 20.81 1.72 -1.83
N PHE A 242 20.25 2.17 -0.71
CA PHE A 242 19.79 1.29 0.35
C PHE A 242 18.55 0.51 -0.08
N GLN A 243 18.46 -0.75 0.34
CA GLN A 243 17.20 -1.47 0.30
C GLN A 243 16.15 -0.82 1.21
N TRP A 244 16.60 -0.14 2.28
CA TRP A 244 15.76 0.49 3.29
C TRP A 244 16.37 1.82 3.78
N PRO A 245 15.64 2.95 3.75
CA PRO A 245 14.25 3.07 3.32
C PRO A 245 14.12 2.96 1.79
N THR A 246 13.04 2.34 1.32
CA THR A 246 12.69 2.33 -0.10
C THR A 246 12.49 3.77 -0.58
N LEU A 247 12.99 4.10 -1.77
CA LEU A 247 12.82 5.43 -2.35
C LEU A 247 11.70 5.46 -3.38
N TYR A 248 10.96 6.55 -3.36
CA TYR A 248 10.12 6.97 -4.45
C TYR A 248 11.03 7.62 -5.48
N TYR A 249 10.83 7.27 -6.73
CA TYR A 249 11.60 7.75 -7.85
C TYR A 249 10.64 8.10 -8.97
N ASN A 250 10.74 9.33 -9.44
CA ASN A 250 10.01 9.84 -10.57
C ASN A 250 11.03 10.38 -11.58
N TYR A 251 10.89 9.93 -12.82
CA TYR A 251 11.73 10.31 -13.93
C TYR A 251 10.86 10.88 -15.04
N PHE A 252 11.40 11.83 -15.78
CA PHE A 252 10.67 12.54 -16.79
C PHE A 252 11.60 12.94 -17.93
N CYS A 253 11.32 12.49 -19.16
CA CYS A 253 12.08 12.83 -20.36
C CYS A 253 11.16 13.45 -21.40
N ALA A 254 11.20 14.77 -21.56
CA ALA A 254 10.42 15.50 -22.54
C ALA A 254 11.26 15.83 -23.78
N LEU A 255 10.74 15.43 -24.96
CA LEU A 255 11.38 15.68 -26.24
C LEU A 255 10.66 16.83 -26.96
N GLY A 256 11.40 17.85 -27.41
CA GLY A 256 10.85 19.03 -28.08
C GLY A 256 10.33 18.79 -29.51
N PRO A 257 9.37 19.59 -30.02
CA PRO A 257 8.70 19.38 -31.31
C PRO A 257 9.49 19.75 -32.57
N ARG A 258 10.54 20.57 -32.48
CA ARG A 258 11.31 21.10 -33.64
C ARG A 258 12.80 21.36 -33.37
N SER A 259 13.31 20.93 -32.23
CA SER A 259 14.64 21.33 -31.74
C SER A 259 15.34 20.15 -31.12
N GLU A 260 16.68 20.20 -31.12
CA GLU A 260 17.60 19.38 -30.33
C GLU A 260 17.42 19.55 -28.81
N HIS A 261 16.17 19.73 -28.34
CA HIS A 261 15.82 20.07 -26.97
C HIS A 261 15.30 18.82 -26.26
N ILE A 262 16.09 18.37 -25.30
CA ILE A 262 15.76 17.26 -24.40
C ILE A 262 15.71 17.86 -23.00
N TYR A 263 14.60 17.63 -22.30
CA TYR A 263 14.43 18.04 -20.91
C TYR A 263 14.30 16.80 -20.05
N VAL A 264 15.26 16.59 -19.15
CA VAL A 264 15.23 15.48 -18.19
C VAL A 264 14.98 16.03 -16.79
N LYS A 265 13.99 15.47 -16.11
CA LYS A 265 13.71 15.77 -14.71
C LYS A 265 13.66 14.49 -13.89
N VAL A 266 14.40 14.50 -12.79
CA VAL A 266 14.40 13.40 -11.82
C VAL A 266 14.00 13.96 -10.48
N ARG A 267 13.07 13.30 -9.81
CA ARG A 267 12.69 13.57 -8.43
C ARG A 267 12.75 12.28 -7.65
N SER A 268 13.38 12.32 -6.48
CA SER A 268 13.32 11.21 -5.53
C SER A 268 12.89 11.68 -4.15
N ASP A 269 12.10 10.84 -3.49
CA ASP A 269 11.62 10.99 -2.11
C ASP A 269 11.60 9.61 -1.41
N VAL A 270 11.13 9.52 -0.18
CA VAL A 270 11.03 8.25 0.56
C VAL A 270 9.70 7.55 0.28
N PHE A 271 9.76 6.33 -0.23
CA PHE A 271 8.63 5.44 -0.38
C PHE A 271 8.49 4.58 0.88
N ARG A 272 7.56 4.93 1.76
CA ARG A 272 7.45 4.30 3.08
C ARG A 272 6.45 3.15 3.11
N LYS A 273 6.89 1.91 2.88
CA LYS A 273 6.08 0.67 2.96
C LYS A 273 6.75 -0.37 3.89
N ASN A 274 5.96 -1.22 4.54
CA ASN A 274 6.36 -2.30 5.46
C ASN A 274 7.08 -1.84 6.76
N ARG A 275 6.43 -0.95 7.52
CA ARG A 275 6.96 -0.34 8.77
C ARG A 275 6.79 -1.19 10.04
N THR A 276 6.94 -2.51 9.99
CA THR A 276 6.62 -3.40 11.13
C THR A 276 7.82 -3.86 11.96
N ASP A 277 9.06 -3.72 11.50
CA ASP A 277 10.22 -4.06 12.32
C ASP A 277 10.71 -2.80 13.05
N ILE A 278 10.69 -2.78 14.40
CA ILE A 278 11.12 -1.60 15.20
C ILE A 278 12.56 -1.21 14.90
N LEU A 279 13.47 -2.19 14.77
CA LEU A 279 14.88 -1.90 14.54
C LEU A 279 15.05 -1.34 13.14
N LYS A 280 14.37 -1.94 12.16
CA LYS A 280 14.34 -1.48 10.78
C LYS A 280 13.68 -0.11 10.64
N ASP A 281 12.51 0.13 11.23
CA ASP A 281 11.80 1.40 11.19
C ASP A 281 12.57 2.49 11.91
N LYS A 282 13.18 2.21 13.08
CA LYS A 282 14.11 3.15 13.72
C LYS A 282 15.32 3.44 12.84
N MET A 283 15.88 2.43 12.17
CA MET A 283 16.97 2.61 11.21
C MET A 283 16.53 3.39 9.97
N GLU A 284 15.35 3.17 9.42
CA GLU A 284 14.77 3.90 8.29
C GLU A 284 14.46 5.34 8.66
N GLN A 285 13.92 5.58 9.85
CA GLN A 285 13.72 6.93 10.39
C GLN A 285 15.05 7.64 10.60
N LEU A 286 16.09 6.92 11.05
CA LEU A 286 17.43 7.44 11.27
C LEU A 286 18.13 7.74 9.94
N LEU A 287 18.22 6.77 9.04
CA LEU A 287 18.76 6.92 7.68
C LEU A 287 17.99 7.98 6.90
N GLY A 288 16.66 8.00 7.01
CA GLY A 288 15.82 9.04 6.43
C GLY A 288 16.00 10.42 7.06
N LYS A 289 16.50 10.55 8.31
CA LYS A 289 16.93 11.86 8.87
C LYS A 289 18.33 12.25 8.39
N ILE A 290 19.15 11.28 8.04
CA ILE A 290 20.54 11.43 7.59
C ILE A 290 20.60 11.74 6.10
N ILE A 291 19.66 11.27 5.30
CA ILE A 291 19.60 11.48 3.85
C ILE A 291 18.65 12.65 3.55
N SER A 292 19.06 13.59 2.69
CA SER A 292 18.14 14.64 2.21
C SER A 292 17.00 14.00 1.42
N ARG A 293 15.78 14.22 1.89
CA ARG A 293 14.56 13.53 1.44
C ARG A 293 14.00 14.05 0.12
N THR A 294 14.54 15.14 -0.41
CA THR A 294 14.12 15.65 -1.70
C THR A 294 15.36 16.01 -2.48
N VAL A 295 15.58 15.26 -3.56
CA VAL A 295 16.56 15.61 -4.57
C VAL A 295 15.80 15.79 -5.86
N SER A 296 15.96 16.95 -6.48
CA SER A 296 15.53 17.20 -7.84
C SER A 296 16.74 17.48 -8.72
N LEU A 297 16.70 16.94 -9.93
CA LEU A 297 17.55 17.34 -11.04
C LEU A 297 16.62 17.78 -12.16
N ASP A 298 16.91 18.94 -12.72
CA ASP A 298 16.31 19.45 -13.94
C ASP A 298 17.47 19.73 -14.90
N LEU A 299 17.49 19.04 -16.05
CA LEU A 299 18.55 19.08 -17.05
C LEU A 299 17.95 19.55 -18.38
N ASP A 300 18.44 20.67 -18.89
CA ASP A 300 18.11 21.22 -20.21
C ASP A 300 19.27 20.95 -21.17
N ILE A 301 19.03 20.15 -22.20
CA ILE A 301 20.00 19.80 -23.23
C ILE A 301 19.53 20.42 -24.55
N ARG A 302 20.40 21.20 -25.19
CA ARG A 302 20.15 21.87 -26.47
C ARG A 302 21.32 21.63 -27.42
N GLY A 303 21.17 20.65 -28.30
CA GLY A 303 22.24 20.27 -29.22
C GLY A 303 23.45 19.77 -28.47
N ASP A 304 24.61 20.41 -28.65
CA ASP A 304 25.84 20.05 -27.91
C ASP A 304 25.97 20.76 -26.55
N GLN A 305 25.06 21.67 -26.23
CA GLN A 305 25.05 22.37 -24.94
C GLN A 305 24.12 21.64 -23.96
N TRP A 306 24.51 21.64 -22.69
CA TRP A 306 23.69 21.14 -21.60
C TRP A 306 23.83 22.05 -20.38
N LYS A 307 22.75 22.18 -19.61
CA LYS A 307 22.72 22.98 -18.38
C LYS A 307 21.87 22.28 -17.33
N ARG A 308 22.42 22.19 -16.11
CA ARG A 308 21.62 21.88 -14.91
C ARG A 308 20.90 23.14 -14.47
N LEU A 309 19.57 23.08 -14.41
CA LEU A 309 18.73 24.20 -13.99
C LEU A 309 18.64 24.24 -12.46
N SER A 310 18.61 25.46 -11.92
CA SER A 310 18.23 25.69 -10.52
C SER A 310 16.70 25.64 -10.36
N GLY A 311 16.20 25.52 -9.12
CA GLY A 311 14.76 25.40 -8.86
C GLY A 311 13.92 26.56 -9.41
N ASP A 312 14.48 27.78 -9.46
CA ASP A 312 13.83 28.97 -10.01
C ASP A 312 13.85 29.02 -11.55
N GLU A 313 14.73 28.23 -12.18
CA GLU A 313 14.88 28.13 -13.64
C GLU A 313 14.15 26.91 -14.23
N ALA A 314 13.60 26.03 -13.37
CA ALA A 314 12.94 24.81 -13.79
C ALA A 314 11.71 25.09 -14.67
N ILE A 315 11.56 24.35 -15.76
CA ILE A 315 10.42 24.53 -16.66
C ILE A 315 9.18 23.96 -15.98
N SER A 316 8.13 24.77 -15.87
CA SER A 316 6.83 24.32 -15.40
C SER A 316 6.04 23.77 -16.58
N PHE A 317 5.72 22.48 -16.53
CA PHE A 317 4.85 21.85 -17.50
C PHE A 317 3.44 21.69 -16.94
N LYS A 318 2.44 21.91 -17.80
CA LYS A 318 1.06 21.54 -17.55
C LYS A 318 0.76 20.24 -18.31
N MET A 319 0.43 19.18 -17.58
CA MET A 319 -0.07 17.93 -18.15
C MET A 319 -1.40 18.18 -18.87
N LEU A 320 -1.56 17.57 -20.04
CA LEU A 320 -2.83 17.53 -20.77
C LEU A 320 -3.63 16.28 -20.35
N ASP A 321 -4.96 16.37 -20.37
CA ASP A 321 -5.86 15.56 -19.52
C ASP A 321 -5.92 14.03 -19.79
N GLU A 322 -5.08 13.45 -20.65
CA GLU A 322 -5.00 11.99 -20.83
C GLU A 322 -3.58 11.49 -21.17
N ASN A 323 -3.21 10.34 -20.60
CA ASN A 323 -1.99 9.61 -20.98
C ASN A 323 -2.18 9.04 -22.40
N LEU A 324 -1.15 9.15 -23.24
CA LEU A 324 -1.16 8.51 -24.56
C LEU A 324 -0.98 6.99 -24.46
N LEU A 325 -0.18 6.52 -23.50
CA LEU A 325 0.04 5.11 -23.18
C LEU A 325 0.50 5.02 -21.73
N GLU A 326 0.03 4.02 -20.99
CA GLU A 326 0.49 3.70 -19.64
C GLU A 326 0.84 2.22 -19.54
N MET A 327 2.06 1.93 -19.08
CA MET A 327 2.53 0.58 -18.82
C MET A 327 2.67 0.38 -17.32
N ASN A 328 1.92 -0.56 -16.76
CA ASN A 328 1.89 -0.88 -15.35
C ASN A 328 2.71 -2.15 -15.09
N ASN A 329 3.94 -1.98 -14.63
CA ASN A 329 4.78 -3.07 -14.13
C ASN A 329 4.31 -3.39 -12.71
N ASP A 330 3.22 -4.15 -12.64
CA ASP A 330 2.52 -4.48 -11.41
C ASP A 330 2.89 -5.89 -10.93
N HIS A 331 4.00 -6.50 -11.35
CA HIS A 331 4.47 -7.76 -10.75
C HIS A 331 5.28 -7.54 -9.47
N PHE A 332 5.81 -6.33 -9.28
CA PHE A 332 6.60 -5.99 -8.11
C PHE A 332 5.79 -6.17 -6.81
N PRO A 333 6.43 -6.68 -5.74
CA PRO A 333 5.82 -6.75 -4.41
C PRO A 333 5.80 -5.38 -3.71
N THR A 334 6.68 -4.47 -4.12
CA THR A 334 6.87 -3.17 -3.45
C THR A 334 5.80 -2.15 -3.84
N GLY A 335 5.41 -2.09 -5.11
CA GLY A 335 4.41 -1.16 -5.63
C GLY A 335 4.16 -1.43 -7.12
N THR A 336 3.50 -0.52 -7.81
CA THR A 336 3.36 -0.59 -9.27
C THR A 336 4.30 0.43 -9.89
N PHE A 337 5.27 -0.03 -10.69
CA PHE A 337 6.16 0.87 -11.44
C PHE A 337 5.50 1.22 -12.78
N GLN A 338 5.21 2.48 -12.99
CA GLN A 338 4.43 2.96 -14.13
C GLN A 338 5.35 3.66 -15.13
N ARG A 339 5.18 3.37 -16.43
CA ARG A 339 5.80 4.14 -17.51
C ARG A 339 4.72 4.71 -18.41
N ARG A 340 4.68 6.03 -18.54
CA ARG A 340 3.60 6.76 -19.20
C ARG A 340 4.14 7.62 -20.33
N VAL A 341 3.51 7.53 -21.49
CA VAL A 341 3.68 8.53 -22.54
C VAL A 341 2.65 9.61 -22.29
N VAL A 342 3.12 10.82 -22.02
CA VAL A 342 2.26 11.93 -21.61
C VAL A 342 2.45 13.12 -22.53
N ALA A 343 1.37 13.87 -22.71
CA ALA A 343 1.37 15.11 -23.47
C ALA A 343 1.37 16.29 -22.51
N MET A 344 2.22 17.28 -22.77
CA MET A 344 2.39 18.44 -21.90
C MET A 344 2.52 19.73 -22.70
N ALA A 345 2.13 20.83 -22.08
CA ALA A 345 2.40 22.17 -22.57
C ALA A 345 3.39 22.89 -21.65
N ASP A 346 4.37 23.60 -22.23
CA ASP A 346 5.17 24.59 -21.49
C ASP A 346 4.35 25.87 -21.21
N ALA A 347 4.97 26.86 -20.57
CA ALA A 347 4.33 28.13 -20.23
C ALA A 347 3.84 28.90 -21.48
N GLU A 348 4.46 28.67 -22.64
CA GLU A 348 4.12 29.25 -23.93
C GLU A 348 3.08 28.44 -24.72
N GLY A 349 2.60 27.32 -24.17
CA GLY A 349 1.59 26.46 -24.81
C GLY A 349 2.15 25.51 -25.87
N LYS A 350 3.47 25.35 -25.95
CA LYS A 350 4.13 24.45 -26.90
C LYS A 350 4.02 23.01 -26.43
N LEU A 351 3.64 22.13 -27.35
CA LEU A 351 3.39 20.72 -27.05
C LEU A 351 4.67 19.87 -26.99
N PHE A 352 4.86 19.21 -25.86
CA PHE A 352 5.87 18.20 -25.61
C PHE A 352 5.21 16.84 -25.43
N TYR A 353 5.89 15.81 -25.91
CA TYR A 353 5.60 14.43 -25.53
C TYR A 353 6.75 13.96 -24.67
N ALA A 354 6.42 13.21 -23.62
CA ALA A 354 7.40 12.76 -22.67
C ALA A 354 7.15 11.34 -22.22
N LEU A 355 8.24 10.67 -21.87
CA LEU A 355 8.20 9.48 -21.04
C LEU A 355 8.26 9.93 -19.58
N GLU A 356 7.25 9.55 -18.82
CA GLU A 356 7.23 9.65 -17.36
C GLU A 356 7.39 8.26 -16.76
N GLU A 357 8.27 8.14 -15.77
CA GLU A 357 8.32 6.98 -14.89
C GLU A 357 7.82 7.40 -13.51
N ASP A 358 6.85 6.68 -12.98
CA ASP A 358 6.19 6.97 -11.72
C ASP A 358 5.95 5.68 -10.92
N MET A 359 5.58 5.81 -9.66
CA MET A 359 5.38 4.71 -8.73
C MET A 359 4.06 4.86 -7.99
N ASP A 360 3.14 3.93 -8.20
CA ASP A 360 1.94 3.83 -7.37
C ASP A 360 2.24 2.96 -6.14
N PRO A 361 2.04 3.45 -4.90
CA PRO A 361 2.18 2.64 -3.71
C PRO A 361 1.21 1.46 -3.61
N HIS A 362 0.11 1.52 -4.36
CA HIS A 362 -0.97 0.56 -4.32
C HIS A 362 -0.80 -0.58 -5.32
N ILE A 363 -1.11 -1.79 -4.86
CA ILE A 363 -1.17 -3.00 -5.68
C ILE A 363 -2.64 -3.25 -6.05
N LEU A 364 -3.02 -2.76 -7.22
CA LEU A 364 -4.41 -2.73 -7.65
C LEU A 364 -4.86 -3.98 -8.41
N ARG A 365 -3.92 -4.79 -8.91
CA ARG A 365 -4.18 -6.04 -9.63
C ARG A 365 -5.03 -7.04 -8.84
N SER A 366 -5.75 -7.92 -9.54
CA SER A 366 -6.50 -9.02 -8.92
C SER A 366 -5.59 -10.16 -8.46
N ILE A 367 -6.01 -10.92 -7.44
CA ILE A 367 -5.40 -12.20 -7.03
C ILE A 367 -6.55 -13.21 -6.85
N HIS A 368 -6.51 -14.34 -7.56
CA HIS A 368 -7.56 -15.38 -7.52
C HIS A 368 -8.99 -14.82 -7.72
N SER A 369 -9.15 -13.79 -8.54
CA SER A 369 -10.43 -13.16 -8.86
C SER A 369 -10.43 -12.60 -10.27
N ASP A 370 -11.58 -12.58 -10.92
CA ASP A 370 -11.87 -11.95 -12.20
C ASP A 370 -12.69 -10.65 -12.06
N LYS A 371 -13.07 -10.30 -10.82
CA LYS A 371 -13.90 -9.13 -10.53
C LYS A 371 -13.08 -7.84 -10.60
N VAL A 372 -13.73 -6.78 -11.05
CA VAL A 372 -13.24 -5.41 -10.95
C VAL A 372 -14.18 -4.62 -10.05
N VAL A 373 -13.65 -3.95 -9.02
CA VAL A 373 -14.46 -3.25 -8.01
C VAL A 373 -13.95 -1.83 -7.79
N LYS A 374 -14.87 -0.92 -7.44
CA LYS A 374 -14.52 0.47 -7.07
C LYS A 374 -14.27 0.57 -5.59
N VAL A 375 -13.11 1.13 -5.22
CA VAL A 375 -12.82 1.56 -3.86
C VAL A 375 -12.66 3.08 -3.85
N ALA A 376 -13.45 3.77 -3.04
CA ALA A 376 -13.29 5.21 -2.87
C ALA A 376 -12.59 5.49 -1.55
N ALA A 377 -11.44 6.16 -1.59
CA ALA A 377 -10.72 6.69 -0.43
C ALA A 377 -10.75 8.22 -0.49
N ILE A 378 -11.72 8.85 0.17
CA ILE A 378 -11.92 10.30 0.06
C ILE A 378 -11.38 11.02 1.29
N ARG A 379 -10.45 11.94 1.06
CA ARG A 379 -9.95 12.88 2.07
C ARG A 379 -10.75 14.18 2.05
N ASP A 380 -11.28 14.59 3.19
CA ASP A 380 -12.02 15.85 3.34
C ASP A 380 -11.81 16.44 4.75
N LYS A 381 -11.93 17.75 4.89
CA LYS A 381 -11.87 18.42 6.21
C LYS A 381 -13.12 18.15 7.04
N ASP A 382 -14.24 17.80 6.41
CA ASP A 382 -15.49 17.43 7.06
C ASP A 382 -15.81 15.93 6.88
N LYS A 383 -16.03 15.23 7.98
CA LYS A 383 -16.23 13.77 7.99
C LYS A 383 -17.51 13.33 7.27
N LEU A 384 -18.59 14.12 7.37
CA LEU A 384 -19.87 13.80 6.73
C LEU A 384 -19.81 14.03 5.22
N SER A 385 -19.13 15.10 4.78
CA SER A 385 -18.79 15.35 3.38
C SER A 385 -17.95 14.22 2.80
N ALA A 386 -16.91 13.76 3.51
CA ALA A 386 -16.09 12.62 3.08
C ALA A 386 -16.94 11.36 2.87
N LEU A 387 -17.77 11.00 3.86
CA LEU A 387 -18.65 9.84 3.76
C LEU A 387 -19.65 9.99 2.60
N LYS A 388 -20.30 11.14 2.46
CA LYS A 388 -21.21 11.41 1.33
C LYS A 388 -20.54 11.15 -0.02
N LYS A 389 -19.34 11.71 -0.22
CA LYS A 389 -18.57 11.54 -1.46
C LYS A 389 -18.17 10.08 -1.70
N VAL A 390 -17.83 9.33 -0.65
CA VAL A 390 -17.58 7.88 -0.75
C VAL A 390 -18.83 7.14 -1.23
N LEU A 391 -20.00 7.41 -0.63
CA LEU A 391 -21.27 6.77 -1.02
C LEU A 391 -21.64 7.09 -2.48
N GLU A 392 -21.38 8.30 -2.94
CA GLU A 392 -21.59 8.73 -4.33
C GLU A 392 -20.60 8.05 -5.30
N ALA A 393 -19.30 8.11 -5.00
CA ALA A 393 -18.25 7.55 -5.86
C ALA A 393 -18.34 6.01 -6.03
N THR A 394 -18.84 5.32 -5.02
CA THR A 394 -19.03 3.86 -5.03
C THR A 394 -20.39 3.40 -5.54
N ASP A 395 -21.30 4.34 -5.87
CA ASP A 395 -22.72 4.08 -6.16
C ASP A 395 -23.40 3.20 -5.09
N PHE A 396 -23.15 3.50 -3.80
CA PHE A 396 -23.66 2.72 -2.69
C PHE A 396 -25.19 2.53 -2.73
N LEU A 397 -25.93 3.62 -2.95
CA LEU A 397 -27.39 3.58 -2.96
C LEU A 397 -27.95 2.84 -4.18
N GLY A 398 -27.29 2.93 -5.34
CA GLY A 398 -27.64 2.16 -6.53
C GLY A 398 -27.47 0.66 -6.28
N LYS A 399 -26.35 0.25 -5.69
CA LYS A 399 -26.08 -1.15 -5.30
C LYS A 399 -27.08 -1.67 -4.27
N LEU A 400 -27.39 -0.87 -3.24
CA LEU A 400 -28.41 -1.21 -2.26
C LEU A 400 -29.77 -1.45 -2.91
N ASP A 401 -30.21 -0.56 -3.80
CA ASP A 401 -31.47 -0.73 -4.54
C ASP A 401 -31.44 -1.96 -5.47
N GLN A 402 -30.29 -2.31 -6.05
CA GLN A 402 -30.16 -3.51 -6.89
C GLN A 402 -30.35 -4.79 -6.07
N VAL A 403 -29.70 -4.90 -4.90
CA VAL A 403 -29.88 -6.06 -3.99
C VAL A 403 -31.32 -6.13 -3.49
N TRP A 404 -31.90 -4.98 -3.10
CA TRP A 404 -33.30 -4.89 -2.72
C TRP A 404 -34.25 -5.38 -3.82
N LYS A 405 -34.12 -4.89 -5.05
CA LYS A 405 -34.96 -5.33 -6.18
C LYS A 405 -34.87 -6.84 -6.42
N ARG A 406 -33.66 -7.41 -6.33
CA ARG A 406 -33.44 -8.87 -6.46
C ARG A 406 -34.12 -9.67 -5.36
N SER A 407 -34.28 -9.11 -4.16
CA SER A 407 -34.96 -9.80 -3.04
C SER A 407 -36.48 -9.95 -3.24
N GLY A 408 -37.11 -9.10 -4.06
CA GLY A 408 -38.56 -9.06 -4.24
C GLY A 408 -39.36 -8.55 -3.01
N LYS A 409 -38.68 -8.16 -1.92
CA LYS A 409 -39.32 -7.65 -0.70
C LYS A 409 -39.79 -6.21 -0.87
N LYS A 410 -40.75 -5.78 -0.05
CA LYS A 410 -41.03 -4.34 0.12
C LYS A 410 -39.85 -3.67 0.82
N LYS A 411 -39.57 -2.39 0.53
CA LYS A 411 -38.47 -1.65 1.18
C LYS A 411 -38.59 -1.60 2.70
N GLU A 412 -39.83 -1.59 3.20
CA GLU A 412 -40.13 -1.58 4.64
C GLU A 412 -39.76 -2.89 5.32
N ASP A 413 -39.81 -4.02 4.60
CA ASP A 413 -39.49 -5.35 5.11
C ASP A 413 -38.01 -5.72 4.90
N PHE A 414 -37.34 -5.09 3.93
CA PHE A 414 -35.95 -5.37 3.56
C PHE A 414 -34.98 -4.98 4.69
N GLY A 415 -34.39 -5.99 5.33
CA GLY A 415 -33.59 -5.83 6.54
C GLY A 415 -32.16 -5.40 6.25
N ILE A 416 -31.77 -4.23 6.76
CA ILE A 416 -30.40 -3.71 6.64
C ILE A 416 -29.78 -3.62 8.03
N ILE A 417 -28.59 -4.20 8.19
CA ILE A 417 -27.82 -4.13 9.43
C ILE A 417 -26.44 -3.51 9.21
N VAL A 418 -26.11 -2.52 10.04
CA VAL A 418 -24.80 -1.88 10.10
C VAL A 418 -24.06 -2.39 11.33
N LYS A 419 -22.85 -2.93 11.15
CA LYS A 419 -21.94 -3.35 12.21
C LYS A 419 -20.82 -2.31 12.37
N PRO A 420 -20.97 -1.32 13.27
CA PRO A 420 -19.87 -0.45 13.66
C PRO A 420 -18.89 -1.19 14.59
N ASN A 421 -17.77 -0.54 14.92
CA ASN A 421 -16.82 -0.99 15.93
C ASN A 421 -16.97 -0.15 17.20
N PHE A 422 -17.53 -0.68 18.30
CA PHE A 422 -17.59 0.08 19.55
C PHE A 422 -17.51 -0.73 20.85
N MET A 423 -17.66 -2.06 20.83
CA MET A 423 -17.67 -2.85 22.08
C MET A 423 -16.30 -3.06 22.71
N PHE A 424 -15.24 -2.59 22.06
CA PHE A 424 -13.88 -2.50 22.60
C PHE A 424 -13.50 -1.06 23.00
N MET A 425 -14.44 -0.12 23.06
CA MET A 425 -14.14 1.24 23.53
C MET A 425 -13.82 1.27 25.03
N TYR A 426 -12.84 2.10 25.38
CA TYR A 426 -12.33 2.31 26.74
C TYR A 426 -12.88 3.61 27.34
N SER A 427 -12.86 4.68 26.54
CA SER A 427 -13.25 6.02 26.98
C SER A 427 -13.87 6.85 25.86
N THR A 428 -14.87 7.67 26.20
CA THR A 428 -15.42 8.66 25.27
C THR A 428 -14.45 9.82 24.99
N LEU A 429 -13.45 10.02 25.85
CA LEU A 429 -12.38 11.02 25.63
C LEU A 429 -11.39 10.60 24.55
N ASP A 430 -11.38 9.31 24.17
CA ASP A 430 -10.60 8.78 23.05
C ASP A 430 -11.51 8.19 21.96
N PRO A 431 -12.04 9.03 21.05
CA PRO A 431 -12.91 8.59 19.97
C PRO A 431 -12.18 7.84 18.84
N THR A 432 -10.87 7.62 18.96
CA THR A 432 -10.09 6.89 17.95
C THR A 432 -10.29 5.38 17.99
N THR A 433 -10.85 4.88 19.09
CA THR A 433 -10.97 3.43 19.35
C THR A 433 -12.28 2.82 18.86
N TYR A 434 -13.25 3.64 18.47
CA TYR A 434 -14.56 3.23 17.97
C TYR A 434 -15.01 4.04 16.75
N THR A 435 -15.91 3.48 15.94
CA THR A 435 -16.49 4.15 14.77
C THR A 435 -17.31 5.36 15.23
N ASP A 436 -17.09 6.51 14.61
CA ASP A 436 -17.79 7.76 14.96
C ASP A 436 -19.33 7.59 14.85
N PRO A 437 -20.09 7.78 15.95
CA PRO A 437 -21.54 7.61 15.95
C PRO A 437 -22.28 8.53 14.98
N GLU A 438 -21.77 9.74 14.70
CA GLU A 438 -22.40 10.65 13.74
C GLU A 438 -22.27 10.12 12.31
N LEU A 439 -21.16 9.45 11.96
CA LEU A 439 -21.01 8.80 10.66
C LEU A 439 -21.99 7.65 10.49
N VAL A 440 -22.22 6.88 11.56
CA VAL A 440 -23.19 5.78 11.57
C VAL A 440 -24.62 6.32 11.42
N GLU A 441 -25.00 7.33 12.21
CA GLU A 441 -26.34 7.95 12.11
C GLU A 441 -26.55 8.59 10.73
N PHE A 442 -25.55 9.27 10.17
CA PHE A 442 -25.62 9.82 8.83
C PHE A 442 -25.88 8.73 7.76
N LEU A 443 -25.18 7.60 7.81
CA LEU A 443 -25.40 6.49 6.90
C LEU A 443 -26.81 5.92 7.02
N ILE A 444 -27.30 5.73 8.25
CA ILE A 444 -28.65 5.26 8.53
C ILE A 444 -29.68 6.23 7.96
N ASP A 445 -29.52 7.54 8.19
CA ASP A 445 -30.43 8.56 7.70
C ASP A 445 -30.47 8.59 6.17
N ARG A 446 -29.33 8.40 5.48
CA ARG A 446 -29.30 8.27 4.01
C ARG A 446 -30.17 7.11 3.51
N MET A 447 -30.16 5.97 4.19
CA MET A 447 -30.98 4.81 3.83
C MET A 447 -32.45 5.03 4.21
N HIS A 448 -32.71 5.65 5.36
CA HIS A 448 -34.05 5.99 5.81
C HIS A 448 -34.74 6.97 4.84
N GLU A 449 -34.05 8.03 4.41
CA GLU A 449 -34.56 8.96 3.39
C GLU A 449 -34.87 8.29 2.05
N ARG A 450 -34.17 7.20 1.72
CA ARG A 450 -34.41 6.39 0.50
C ARG A 450 -35.59 5.41 0.63
N GLY A 451 -36.28 5.41 1.77
CA GLY A 451 -37.50 4.65 2.03
C GLY A 451 -37.30 3.32 2.76
N TYR A 452 -36.08 2.99 3.19
CA TYR A 452 -35.85 1.81 4.02
C TYR A 452 -36.28 2.06 5.47
N ARG A 453 -36.93 1.08 6.10
CA ARG A 453 -37.46 1.21 7.48
C ARG A 453 -36.97 0.12 8.42
N ASN A 454 -36.66 -1.07 7.89
CA ASN A 454 -36.08 -2.15 8.66
C ASN A 454 -34.56 -1.97 8.81
N LEU A 455 -34.16 -0.97 9.61
CA LEU A 455 -32.76 -0.58 9.83
C LEU A 455 -32.30 -0.98 11.23
N ALA A 456 -31.10 -1.58 11.32
CA ALA A 456 -30.48 -1.98 12.58
C ALA A 456 -29.01 -1.58 12.64
N VAL A 457 -28.56 -1.24 13.84
CA VAL A 457 -27.15 -1.16 14.22
C VAL A 457 -26.87 -2.29 15.18
N GLY A 458 -26.02 -3.23 14.78
CA GLY A 458 -25.71 -4.44 15.56
C GLY A 458 -24.30 -4.43 16.12
N GLU A 459 -24.11 -4.92 17.34
CA GLU A 459 -22.82 -5.28 17.94
C GLU A 459 -23.01 -6.49 18.85
N ALA A 460 -21.96 -7.28 19.11
CA ALA A 460 -21.96 -8.36 20.09
C ALA A 460 -21.16 -7.94 21.32
N ARG A 461 -21.48 -8.54 22.48
CA ARG A 461 -20.70 -8.33 23.70
C ARG A 461 -19.26 -8.79 23.52
N SER A 462 -18.35 -8.15 24.24
CA SER A 462 -16.92 -8.44 24.24
C SER A 462 -16.45 -9.00 25.58
N THR A 463 -15.22 -9.50 25.63
CA THR A 463 -14.62 -10.05 26.85
C THR A 463 -14.67 -9.07 28.03
N TYR A 464 -14.73 -7.76 27.79
CA TYR A 464 -14.90 -6.77 28.86
C TYR A 464 -16.21 -6.90 29.62
N GLY A 465 -17.27 -7.44 29.00
CA GLY A 465 -18.50 -7.78 29.70
C GLY A 465 -18.30 -8.77 30.83
N ALA A 466 -17.29 -9.65 30.76
CA ALA A 466 -16.93 -10.53 31.86
C ALA A 466 -16.34 -9.77 33.07
N PHE A 467 -15.77 -8.59 32.85
CA PHE A 467 -14.98 -7.85 33.84
C PHE A 467 -15.64 -6.58 34.35
N PHE A 468 -16.43 -5.89 33.52
CA PHE A 468 -16.96 -4.57 33.82
C PHE A 468 -18.48 -4.55 33.70
N THR A 469 -19.13 -3.75 34.55
CA THR A 469 -20.56 -3.48 34.49
C THR A 469 -20.89 -2.57 33.29
N ASN A 470 -22.16 -2.49 32.92
CA ASN A 470 -22.67 -1.58 31.89
C ASN A 470 -22.07 -1.82 30.49
N ARG A 471 -21.68 -3.07 30.20
CA ARG A 471 -21.09 -3.50 28.91
C ARG A 471 -22.10 -4.22 28.02
N GLU A 472 -23.39 -4.08 28.28
CA GLU A 472 -24.43 -4.50 27.35
C GLU A 472 -24.41 -3.57 26.13
N VAL A 473 -24.70 -4.12 24.95
CA VAL A 473 -24.55 -3.40 23.68
C VAL A 473 -25.34 -2.09 23.64
N LYS A 474 -26.60 -2.12 24.12
CA LYS A 474 -27.47 -0.93 24.18
C LYS A 474 -26.92 0.14 25.12
N THR A 475 -26.33 -0.26 26.25
CA THR A 475 -25.75 0.65 27.24
C THR A 475 -24.53 1.38 26.69
N VAL A 476 -23.65 0.67 25.98
CA VAL A 476 -22.45 1.26 25.35
C VAL A 476 -22.86 2.13 24.16
N ALA A 477 -23.81 1.68 23.33
CA ALA A 477 -24.31 2.44 22.19
C ALA A 477 -24.90 3.80 22.63
N ASP A 478 -25.76 3.82 23.65
CA ASP A 478 -26.30 5.07 24.20
C ASP A 478 -25.19 5.99 24.73
N TYR A 479 -24.17 5.41 25.37
CA TYR A 479 -23.07 6.17 25.98
C TYR A 479 -22.19 6.88 24.95
N ILE A 480 -21.91 6.24 23.82
CA ILE A 480 -21.12 6.87 22.74
C ILE A 480 -21.96 7.81 21.88
N GLY A 481 -23.29 7.72 21.94
CA GLY A 481 -24.19 8.65 21.25
C GLY A 481 -25.08 8.03 20.17
N LEU A 482 -25.10 6.70 20.02
CA LEU A 482 -26.04 6.00 19.13
C LEU A 482 -27.42 5.91 19.81
N LYS A 483 -28.39 6.75 19.38
CA LYS A 483 -29.66 6.89 20.09
C LYS A 483 -30.81 6.03 19.57
N GLY A 484 -30.66 5.36 18.43
CA GLY A 484 -31.69 4.45 17.90
C GLY A 484 -32.97 5.17 17.45
N ARG A 485 -32.86 6.37 16.86
CA ARG A 485 -34.03 7.18 16.45
C ARG A 485 -34.79 6.56 15.28
N ASN A 486 -34.09 6.25 14.18
CA ASN A 486 -34.66 5.70 12.93
C ASN A 486 -34.30 4.22 12.71
N TYR A 487 -33.71 3.57 13.72
CA TYR A 487 -33.12 2.24 13.62
C TYR A 487 -33.13 1.55 14.98
N ARG A 488 -33.02 0.22 14.98
CA ARG A 488 -32.92 -0.58 16.20
C ARG A 488 -31.47 -0.80 16.60
N ILE A 489 -31.17 -0.79 17.90
CA ILE A 489 -29.88 -1.25 18.42
C ILE A 489 -30.03 -2.73 18.80
N VAL A 490 -29.26 -3.60 18.14
CA VAL A 490 -29.34 -5.06 18.28
C VAL A 490 -28.09 -5.57 18.99
N ASP A 491 -28.31 -6.34 20.07
CA ASP A 491 -27.26 -7.11 20.73
C ASP A 491 -27.14 -8.47 20.05
N LEU A 492 -26.06 -8.66 19.28
CA LEU A 492 -25.76 -9.87 18.53
C LEU A 492 -25.31 -11.04 19.43
N SER A 493 -25.18 -10.82 20.74
CA SER A 493 -25.00 -11.88 21.73
C SER A 493 -26.34 -12.43 22.28
N GLU A 494 -27.47 -11.85 21.86
CA GLU A 494 -28.83 -12.30 22.23
C GLU A 494 -29.56 -12.88 21.00
N ASP A 495 -30.75 -13.46 21.21
CA ASP A 495 -31.60 -14.06 20.16
C ASP A 495 -30.81 -14.97 19.19
N LEU A 496 -30.19 -15.98 19.78
CA LEU A 496 -29.25 -16.87 19.11
C LEU A 496 -29.95 -18.12 18.58
N GLU A 497 -29.61 -18.51 17.36
CA GLU A 497 -29.93 -19.82 16.76
C GLU A 497 -28.65 -20.63 16.57
N GLU A 498 -28.73 -21.94 16.82
CA GLU A 498 -27.65 -22.85 16.47
C GLU A 498 -27.48 -22.91 14.93
N TYR A 499 -26.24 -22.90 14.48
CA TYR A 499 -25.85 -22.99 13.08
C TYR A 499 -24.66 -23.96 12.90
N PRO A 500 -24.74 -24.92 11.97
CA PRO A 500 -23.68 -25.88 11.73
C PRO A 500 -22.64 -25.31 10.75
N TYR A 501 -21.60 -24.68 11.27
CA TYR A 501 -20.45 -24.26 10.46
C TYR A 501 -19.55 -25.47 10.14
N ALA A 502 -18.89 -25.46 8.98
CA ALA A 502 -18.15 -26.61 8.44
C ALA A 502 -16.68 -26.71 8.92
N GLY A 503 -16.10 -25.60 9.35
CA GLY A 503 -14.72 -25.42 9.78
C GLY A 503 -14.60 -25.33 11.29
N LYS A 504 -13.65 -24.53 11.78
CA LYS A 504 -13.31 -24.48 13.21
C LYS A 504 -14.37 -23.81 14.09
N LEU A 505 -15.31 -23.07 13.50
CA LEU A 505 -16.52 -22.66 14.24
C LEU A 505 -17.35 -23.88 14.65
N GLY A 506 -17.40 -24.93 13.83
CA GLY A 506 -18.19 -26.14 14.10
C GLY A 506 -19.66 -25.83 14.41
N LYS A 507 -20.27 -26.61 15.31
CA LYS A 507 -21.62 -26.30 15.81
C LYS A 507 -21.55 -25.07 16.72
N HIS A 508 -22.01 -23.92 16.24
CA HIS A 508 -21.97 -22.65 16.97
C HIS A 508 -23.26 -21.87 16.82
N TYR A 509 -23.29 -20.63 17.30
CA TYR A 509 -24.49 -19.78 17.26
C TYR A 509 -24.37 -18.63 16.26
N VAL A 510 -25.52 -18.10 15.85
CA VAL A 510 -25.66 -16.83 15.12
C VAL A 510 -26.89 -16.08 15.62
N ASN A 511 -26.81 -14.76 15.69
CA ASN A 511 -27.97 -13.93 15.98
C ASN A 511 -28.96 -13.93 14.79
N ARG A 512 -30.26 -14.05 15.08
CA ARG A 512 -31.31 -14.15 14.05
C ARG A 512 -31.39 -12.94 13.14
N GLU A 513 -31.26 -11.73 13.69
CA GLU A 513 -31.30 -10.49 12.88
C GLU A 513 -30.09 -10.45 11.92
N TRP A 514 -28.88 -10.80 12.39
CA TRP A 514 -27.71 -10.88 11.52
C TRP A 514 -27.88 -11.92 10.40
N ARG A 515 -28.37 -13.12 10.76
CA ARG A 515 -28.63 -14.21 9.83
C ARG A 515 -29.66 -13.83 8.78
N ASN A 516 -30.75 -13.18 9.19
CA ASN A 516 -31.89 -12.89 8.31
C ASN A 516 -31.78 -11.55 7.58
N ALA A 517 -30.79 -10.71 7.91
CA ALA A 517 -30.54 -9.46 7.20
C ALA A 517 -30.32 -9.68 5.71
N ASP A 518 -30.96 -8.85 4.90
CA ASP A 518 -30.87 -8.86 3.45
C ASP A 518 -29.67 -8.04 2.94
N PHE A 519 -29.20 -7.10 3.75
CA PHE A 519 -28.03 -6.28 3.43
C PHE A 519 -27.19 -6.02 4.69
N ARG A 520 -25.90 -6.34 4.63
CA ARG A 520 -24.95 -6.26 5.76
C ARG A 520 -23.83 -5.30 5.44
N ILE A 521 -23.61 -4.34 6.33
CA ILE A 521 -22.58 -3.31 6.20
C ILE A 521 -21.59 -3.44 7.37
N SER A 522 -20.29 -3.58 7.09
CA SER A 522 -19.25 -3.41 8.11
C SER A 522 -18.75 -1.98 8.08
N PHE A 523 -18.86 -1.25 9.20
CA PHE A 523 -18.37 0.13 9.32
C PHE A 523 -17.27 0.20 10.39
N ALA A 524 -16.05 -0.16 10.00
CA ALA A 524 -14.94 -0.29 10.93
C ALA A 524 -14.27 1.05 11.26
N LYS A 525 -13.57 1.07 12.39
CA LYS A 525 -12.63 2.13 12.76
C LYS A 525 -11.24 1.80 12.24
N ASN A 526 -10.55 2.77 11.63
CA ASN A 526 -9.18 2.65 11.15
C ASN A 526 -8.19 2.64 12.33
N LYS A 527 -7.69 1.46 12.70
CA LYS A 527 -6.70 1.36 13.78
C LYS A 527 -5.75 0.18 13.64
N THR A 528 -4.61 0.27 14.29
CA THR A 528 -3.68 -0.86 14.44
C THR A 528 -4.23 -1.91 15.40
N HIS A 529 -3.69 -3.15 15.32
CA HIS A 529 -4.08 -4.23 16.21
C HIS A 529 -2.92 -5.14 16.57
N ALA A 530 -2.66 -5.33 17.86
CA ALA A 530 -1.47 -6.03 18.35
C ALA A 530 -1.32 -7.49 17.88
N TYR A 531 -2.42 -8.16 17.52
CA TYR A 531 -2.40 -9.54 16.98
C TYR A 531 -2.42 -9.63 15.46
N ALA A 532 -2.97 -8.62 14.79
CA ALA A 532 -3.37 -8.70 13.37
C ALA A 532 -2.75 -7.59 12.52
N TYR A 533 -1.82 -6.82 13.12
CA TYR A 533 -1.19 -5.60 12.62
C TYR A 533 -2.14 -4.42 12.48
N TYR A 534 -3.29 -4.65 11.84
CA TYR A 534 -4.37 -3.69 11.67
C TYR A 534 -5.73 -4.33 11.97
N THR A 535 -6.74 -3.50 12.16
CA THR A 535 -8.13 -3.91 12.25
C THR A 535 -8.99 -2.97 11.44
N LEU A 536 -9.70 -3.55 10.47
CA LEU A 536 -10.56 -2.86 9.54
C LEU A 536 -11.88 -3.65 9.41
N THR A 537 -12.47 -3.75 8.23
CA THR A 537 -13.83 -4.23 8.03
C THR A 537 -13.98 -5.74 8.19
N ILE A 538 -13.00 -6.56 7.79
CA ILE A 538 -13.01 -8.02 8.00
C ILE A 538 -12.94 -8.34 9.49
N LYS A 539 -11.93 -7.79 10.18
CA LYS A 539 -11.75 -8.00 11.61
C LYS A 539 -12.86 -7.36 12.45
N ASN A 540 -13.57 -6.35 11.95
CA ASN A 540 -14.75 -5.84 12.65
C ASN A 540 -15.88 -6.88 12.72
N ILE A 541 -15.94 -7.85 11.78
CA ILE A 541 -16.89 -8.96 11.80
C ILE A 541 -16.53 -10.06 12.80
N TYR A 542 -15.25 -10.20 13.16
CA TYR A 542 -14.89 -10.99 14.34
C TYR A 542 -15.70 -10.54 15.59
N GLY A 543 -15.94 -9.22 15.71
CA GLY A 543 -16.78 -8.65 16.75
C GLY A 543 -18.28 -8.98 16.63
N ALA A 544 -18.75 -9.54 15.51
CA ALA A 544 -20.15 -9.96 15.33
C ALA A 544 -20.42 -11.41 15.80
N LEU A 545 -19.36 -12.20 16.05
CA LEU A 545 -19.50 -13.53 16.63
C LEU A 545 -20.18 -13.42 18.02
N PRO A 546 -21.07 -14.33 18.44
CA PRO A 546 -22.00 -14.03 19.54
C PRO A 546 -21.45 -14.20 20.96
N MET A 547 -20.44 -15.06 21.19
CA MET A 547 -20.04 -15.40 22.57
C MET A 547 -19.34 -14.25 23.28
N GLU A 548 -19.76 -13.92 24.50
CA GLU A 548 -19.24 -12.75 25.25
C GLU A 548 -17.74 -12.88 25.58
N ASP A 549 -17.30 -14.04 26.10
CA ASP A 549 -15.88 -14.30 26.35
C ASP A 549 -15.15 -14.66 25.05
N LYS A 550 -14.87 -13.63 24.25
CA LYS A 550 -14.19 -13.76 22.96
C LYS A 550 -12.79 -14.39 23.10
N PHE A 551 -12.14 -14.11 24.23
CA PHE A 551 -10.78 -14.57 24.47
C PHE A 551 -10.76 -16.09 24.66
N ARG A 552 -11.65 -16.62 25.51
CA ARG A 552 -11.78 -18.08 25.65
C ARG A 552 -12.24 -18.74 24.36
N GLU A 553 -13.35 -18.27 23.80
CA GLU A 553 -14.03 -18.97 22.72
C GLU A 553 -13.23 -18.92 21.41
N TYR A 554 -12.69 -17.75 21.06
CA TYR A 554 -12.14 -17.53 19.73
C TYR A 554 -10.62 -17.34 19.73
N HIS A 555 -9.98 -16.81 20.78
CA HIS A 555 -8.51 -16.80 20.82
C HIS A 555 -7.92 -18.16 21.21
N HIS A 556 -8.54 -18.84 22.18
CA HIS A 556 -7.99 -20.06 22.74
C HIS A 556 -8.58 -21.34 22.10
N GLU A 557 -9.89 -21.45 21.95
CA GLU A 557 -10.52 -22.72 21.54
C GLU A 557 -10.62 -22.90 20.01
N ARG A 558 -10.83 -21.82 19.23
CA ARG A 558 -11.21 -21.93 17.81
C ARG A 558 -10.35 -21.18 16.80
N ASP A 559 -9.47 -20.29 17.27
CA ASP A 559 -8.75 -19.25 16.51
C ASP A 559 -9.63 -18.13 15.92
N ILE A 560 -9.05 -16.92 15.86
CA ILE A 560 -9.78 -15.70 15.48
C ILE A 560 -9.91 -15.52 13.96
N PHE A 561 -9.01 -16.13 13.18
CA PHE A 561 -8.88 -15.84 11.76
C PHE A 561 -9.87 -16.67 10.95
N SER A 562 -9.76 -18.00 11.04
CA SER A 562 -10.55 -18.92 10.21
C SER A 562 -12.02 -18.89 10.58
N THR A 563 -12.33 -18.71 11.86
CA THR A 563 -13.71 -18.55 12.34
C THR A 563 -14.38 -17.32 11.76
N THR A 564 -13.67 -16.20 11.67
CA THR A 564 -14.21 -14.96 11.09
C THR A 564 -14.43 -15.10 9.58
N ILE A 565 -13.47 -15.66 8.85
CA ILE A 565 -13.61 -15.88 7.40
C ILE A 565 -14.75 -16.85 7.10
N GLU A 566 -14.88 -17.91 7.90
CA GLU A 566 -16.00 -18.84 7.81
C GLU A 566 -17.36 -18.14 8.08
N PHE A 567 -17.43 -17.31 9.11
CA PHE A 567 -18.65 -16.55 9.42
C PHE A 567 -19.06 -15.63 8.26
N ILE A 568 -18.10 -14.94 7.64
CA ILE A 568 -18.33 -14.10 6.45
C ILE A 568 -18.78 -14.95 5.26
N ARG A 569 -18.22 -16.16 5.08
CA ARG A 569 -18.61 -17.06 3.98
C ARG A 569 -20.08 -17.48 4.07
N HIS A 570 -20.58 -17.72 5.28
CA HIS A 570 -21.99 -18.08 5.51
C HIS A 570 -22.92 -16.85 5.52
N PHE A 571 -22.43 -15.70 5.98
CA PHE A 571 -23.19 -14.45 6.05
C PHE A 571 -22.43 -13.29 5.36
N PRO A 572 -22.44 -13.25 4.01
CA PRO A 572 -21.65 -12.28 3.26
C PRO A 572 -22.02 -10.83 3.58
N LEU A 573 -20.98 -10.00 3.60
CA LEU A 573 -21.11 -8.55 3.63
C LEU A 573 -21.44 -8.03 2.23
N HIS A 574 -22.22 -6.95 2.19
CA HIS A 574 -22.63 -6.30 0.94
C HIS A 574 -21.91 -4.96 0.73
N PHE A 575 -21.39 -4.38 1.82
CA PHE A 575 -20.66 -3.13 1.76
C PHE A 575 -19.71 -2.98 2.94
N ALA A 576 -18.55 -2.38 2.68
CA ALA A 576 -17.49 -2.13 3.64
C ALA A 576 -17.20 -0.62 3.70
N LEU A 577 -17.14 -0.07 4.91
CA LEU A 577 -16.77 1.30 5.20
C LEU A 577 -15.71 1.35 6.29
N ILE A 578 -14.74 2.24 6.14
CA ILE A 578 -13.68 2.50 7.12
C ILE A 578 -13.75 3.97 7.51
N ASP A 579 -14.05 4.22 8.79
CA ASP A 579 -13.85 5.51 9.43
C ASP A 579 -12.35 5.67 9.72
N ALA A 580 -11.67 6.38 8.81
CA ALA A 580 -10.30 6.85 8.98
C ALA A 580 -10.26 8.37 9.07
N PHE A 581 -11.28 9.02 9.66
CA PHE A 581 -11.25 10.47 9.81
C PHE A 581 -10.29 10.88 10.92
N LEU A 582 -10.40 10.18 12.05
CA LEU A 582 -9.45 10.19 13.14
C LEU A 582 -9.08 8.74 13.46
N SER A 583 -7.79 8.42 13.43
CA SER A 583 -7.30 7.03 13.50
C SER A 583 -6.43 6.81 14.73
N ALA A 584 -6.35 5.55 15.17
CA ALA A 584 -5.49 5.11 16.27
C ALA A 584 -4.36 4.23 15.74
N ASP A 585 -3.10 4.61 15.95
CA ASP A 585 -1.96 3.82 15.49
C ASP A 585 -1.00 3.45 16.62
N GLY A 586 0.15 2.86 16.26
CA GLY A 586 1.13 2.32 17.20
C GLY A 586 0.77 0.96 17.79
N PRO A 587 1.59 0.42 18.71
CA PRO A 587 1.41 -0.93 19.26
C PRO A 587 0.12 -1.12 20.09
N PHE A 588 -0.49 -0.02 20.53
CA PHE A 588 -1.67 -0.02 21.40
C PHE A 588 -2.90 0.64 20.77
N GLY A 589 -2.91 0.98 19.48
CA GLY A 589 -4.02 1.67 18.82
C GLY A 589 -5.38 0.94 18.90
N VAL A 590 -5.38 -0.36 19.18
CA VAL A 590 -6.61 -1.11 19.52
C VAL A 590 -7.25 -0.66 20.84
N PHE A 591 -6.46 -0.21 21.81
CA PHE A 591 -6.87 0.16 23.17
C PHE A 591 -6.96 1.68 23.38
N THR A 592 -5.99 2.43 22.85
CA THR A 592 -5.90 3.89 22.95
C THR A 592 -4.83 4.44 22.02
N ASP A 593 -4.99 5.71 21.63
CA ASP A 593 -3.93 6.50 21.02
C ASP A 593 -3.62 7.78 21.80
N LYS A 594 -2.33 7.95 22.16
CA LYS A 594 -1.83 9.16 22.82
C LYS A 594 -1.74 10.34 21.85
N HIS A 595 -1.52 10.09 20.56
CA HIS A 595 -1.36 11.10 19.51
C HIS A 595 -2.18 10.72 18.27
N PRO A 596 -3.52 10.78 18.35
CA PRO A 596 -4.42 10.45 17.25
C PRO A 596 -3.98 11.02 15.90
N ASN A 597 -3.97 10.15 14.88
CA ASN A 597 -3.66 10.57 13.53
C ASN A 597 -4.90 11.15 12.82
N HIS A 598 -4.81 12.43 12.46
CA HIS A 598 -5.83 13.15 11.67
C HIS A 598 -5.70 12.82 10.18
N THR A 599 -6.02 11.59 9.84
CA THR A 599 -5.98 11.03 8.49
C THR A 599 -7.07 11.60 7.59
N GLN A 600 -8.17 12.12 8.16
CA GLN A 600 -9.23 12.87 7.46
C GLN A 600 -9.84 12.13 6.26
N THR A 601 -9.86 10.80 6.31
CA THR A 601 -10.23 9.95 5.17
C THR A 601 -11.42 9.07 5.51
N ILE A 602 -12.32 8.84 4.56
CA ILE A 602 -13.29 7.73 4.63
C ILE A 602 -13.02 6.82 3.45
N ILE A 603 -13.04 5.51 3.68
CA ILE A 603 -12.86 4.51 2.63
C ILE A 603 -14.13 3.67 2.51
N GLY A 604 -14.56 3.37 1.28
CA GLY A 604 -15.71 2.51 1.04
C GLY A 604 -15.59 1.66 -0.22
N SER A 605 -16.19 0.47 -0.18
CA SER A 605 -16.28 -0.47 -1.30
C SER A 605 -17.45 -1.45 -1.11
N GLU A 606 -17.93 -2.03 -2.21
CA GLU A 606 -18.84 -3.18 -2.15
C GLU A 606 -18.13 -4.49 -1.79
N ASP A 607 -16.80 -4.50 -1.90
CA ASP A 607 -15.97 -5.66 -1.61
C ASP A 607 -15.10 -5.40 -0.36
N VAL A 608 -15.25 -6.29 0.62
CA VAL A 608 -14.59 -6.19 1.93
C VAL A 608 -13.07 -6.40 1.82
N VAL A 609 -12.62 -7.28 0.92
CA VAL A 609 -11.19 -7.55 0.69
C VAL A 609 -10.56 -6.31 0.08
N ALA A 610 -11.21 -5.70 -0.92
CA ALA A 610 -10.73 -4.49 -1.57
C ALA A 610 -10.66 -3.28 -0.62
N ALA A 611 -11.67 -3.08 0.22
CA ALA A 611 -11.68 -2.00 1.21
C ALA A 611 -10.53 -2.14 2.23
N ASP A 612 -10.37 -3.35 2.81
CA ASP A 612 -9.30 -3.60 3.78
C ASP A 612 -7.92 -3.57 3.13
N TRP A 613 -7.79 -3.98 1.87
CA TRP A 613 -6.53 -3.90 1.11
C TRP A 613 -6.04 -2.45 1.00
N ILE A 614 -6.90 -1.55 0.51
CA ILE A 614 -6.57 -0.12 0.41
C ILE A 614 -6.35 0.50 1.79
N GLY A 615 -7.16 0.12 2.79
CA GLY A 615 -6.97 0.60 4.16
C GLY A 615 -5.60 0.25 4.72
N ALA A 616 -5.14 -1.00 4.54
CA ALA A 616 -3.82 -1.45 4.99
C ALA A 616 -2.67 -0.81 4.20
N GLU A 617 -2.80 -0.66 2.87
CA GLU A 617 -1.78 0.04 2.07
C GLU A 617 -1.66 1.52 2.46
N LYS A 618 -2.77 2.19 2.78
CA LYS A 618 -2.72 3.56 3.32
C LYS A 618 -2.05 3.64 4.70
N MET A 619 -2.01 2.57 5.48
CA MET A 619 -1.18 2.47 6.70
C MET A 619 0.31 2.22 6.41
N GLY A 620 0.69 2.03 5.13
CA GLY A 620 2.04 1.66 4.72
C GLY A 620 2.39 0.22 5.07
N LEU A 621 1.40 -0.67 5.14
CA LEU A 621 1.59 -2.11 5.38
C LEU A 621 1.38 -2.90 4.09
N ASP A 622 2.07 -4.04 3.94
CA ASP A 622 1.62 -5.13 3.10
C ASP A 622 0.30 -5.68 3.68
N PRO A 623 -0.83 -5.61 2.96
CA PRO A 623 -2.10 -6.15 3.44
C PRO A 623 -2.02 -7.63 3.83
N MET A 624 -1.21 -8.42 3.11
CA MET A 624 -1.04 -9.86 3.34
C MET A 624 -0.22 -10.18 4.59
N ILE A 625 0.30 -9.19 5.33
CA ILE A 625 0.93 -9.43 6.63
C ILE A 625 -0.06 -10.02 7.65
N SER A 626 -1.35 -9.67 7.52
CA SER A 626 -2.42 -10.14 8.41
C SER A 626 -2.98 -11.48 7.93
N ASP A 627 -3.07 -12.46 8.83
CA ASP A 627 -3.67 -13.77 8.51
C ASP A 627 -5.16 -13.66 8.17
N TYR A 628 -5.85 -12.59 8.59
CA TYR A 628 -7.20 -12.28 8.11
C TYR A 628 -7.20 -12.05 6.59
N MET A 629 -6.28 -11.23 6.08
CA MET A 629 -6.22 -10.91 4.66
C MET A 629 -5.78 -12.12 3.84
N LYS A 630 -4.77 -12.88 4.30
CA LYS A 630 -4.34 -14.11 3.63
C LYS A 630 -5.51 -15.08 3.43
N GLN A 631 -6.26 -15.34 4.49
CA GLN A 631 -7.40 -16.26 4.43
C GLN A 631 -8.59 -15.68 3.67
N ALA A 632 -8.79 -14.36 3.69
CA ALA A 632 -9.85 -13.71 2.91
C ALA A 632 -9.57 -13.75 1.40
N VAL A 633 -8.32 -13.50 0.98
CA VAL A 633 -7.90 -13.62 -0.42
C VAL A 633 -8.02 -15.06 -0.90
N GLU A 634 -7.62 -16.05 -0.08
CA GLU A 634 -7.83 -17.47 -0.41
C GLU A 634 -9.32 -17.82 -0.52
N ALA A 635 -10.16 -17.31 0.38
CA ALA A 635 -11.57 -17.66 0.44
C ALA A 635 -12.44 -16.95 -0.62
N PHE A 636 -12.11 -15.71 -0.98
CA PHE A 636 -12.98 -14.81 -1.75
C PHE A 636 -12.30 -14.22 -2.99
N GLY A 637 -10.98 -14.36 -3.11
CA GLY A 637 -10.15 -13.62 -4.05
C GLY A 637 -9.93 -12.16 -3.64
N LYS A 638 -8.89 -11.54 -4.18
CA LYS A 638 -8.74 -10.08 -4.26
C LYS A 638 -9.19 -9.62 -5.65
N PRO A 639 -10.22 -8.78 -5.77
CA PRO A 639 -10.59 -8.20 -7.05
C PRO A 639 -9.54 -7.20 -7.54
N GLU A 640 -9.58 -6.88 -8.83
CA GLU A 640 -8.91 -5.71 -9.38
C GLU A 640 -9.58 -4.44 -8.84
N ILE A 641 -8.79 -3.45 -8.43
CA ILE A 641 -9.27 -2.28 -7.71
C ILE A 641 -9.19 -1.03 -8.60
N GLN A 642 -10.35 -0.43 -8.87
CA GLN A 642 -10.45 0.93 -9.36
C GLN A 642 -10.47 1.89 -8.16
N LEU A 643 -9.29 2.39 -7.80
CA LEU A 643 -9.13 3.33 -6.68
C LEU A 643 -9.52 4.75 -7.09
N LEU A 644 -10.50 5.32 -6.38
CA LEU A 644 -11.00 6.68 -6.53
C LEU A 644 -10.60 7.54 -5.32
N GLY A 645 -10.20 8.79 -5.56
CA GLY A 645 -9.87 9.74 -4.50
C GLY A 645 -8.37 9.79 -4.15
N ASP A 646 -8.08 9.96 -2.87
CA ASP A 646 -6.74 10.15 -2.33
C ASP A 646 -5.93 8.85 -2.28
N ARG A 647 -4.86 8.78 -3.09
CA ARG A 647 -3.89 7.68 -3.16
C ARG A 647 -2.72 7.83 -2.19
N ALA A 648 -2.66 8.91 -1.39
CA ALA A 648 -1.55 9.10 -0.48
C ALA A 648 -1.58 8.09 0.68
N ILE A 649 -0.41 7.54 1.04
CA ILE A 649 -0.24 6.80 2.31
C ILE A 649 -0.35 7.80 3.48
N TYR A 650 -0.88 7.35 4.62
CA TYR A 650 -0.97 8.17 5.82
C TYR A 650 0.43 8.64 6.29
N PRO A 651 0.62 9.96 6.43
CA PRO A 651 1.88 10.50 6.90
C PRO A 651 2.07 10.12 8.37
N ASN A 652 3.30 9.78 8.76
CA ASN A 652 3.70 9.50 10.15
C ASN A 652 2.95 8.36 10.86
N TRP A 653 2.29 7.47 10.12
CA TRP A 653 1.68 6.26 10.68
C TRP A 653 2.70 5.32 11.33
N GLU A 654 2.46 4.95 12.59
CA GLU A 654 3.21 3.99 13.40
C GLU A 654 2.51 2.61 13.39
N ASN A 655 3.22 1.57 12.96
CA ASN A 655 2.65 0.22 12.89
C ASN A 655 3.00 -0.64 14.12
N VAL A 656 2.26 -1.74 14.29
CA VAL A 656 2.54 -2.73 15.33
C VAL A 656 3.84 -3.48 15.00
N PRO A 657 4.77 -3.59 15.95
CA PRO A 657 5.99 -4.33 15.72
C PRO A 657 5.82 -5.84 15.53
N ASP A 658 6.61 -6.47 14.66
CA ASP A 658 6.55 -7.91 14.38
C ASP A 658 6.79 -8.82 15.59
N VAL A 659 7.42 -8.31 16.64
CA VAL A 659 7.64 -9.06 17.89
C VAL A 659 6.37 -9.20 18.74
N PHE A 660 5.38 -8.31 18.58
CA PHE A 660 4.18 -8.29 19.42
C PHE A 660 3.23 -9.47 19.11
N PRO A 661 2.82 -9.75 17.87
CA PRO A 661 1.88 -10.85 17.60
C PRO A 661 2.38 -12.21 18.11
N PRO A 662 3.64 -12.64 17.86
CA PRO A 662 4.15 -13.89 18.41
C PRO A 662 4.21 -13.90 19.94
N PHE A 663 4.57 -12.78 20.58
CA PHE A 663 4.58 -12.65 22.04
C PHE A 663 3.18 -12.86 22.63
N LEU A 664 2.16 -12.25 22.03
CA LEU A 664 0.78 -12.38 22.48
C LEU A 664 0.24 -13.79 22.24
N PHE A 665 0.38 -14.34 21.03
CA PHE A 665 -0.12 -15.68 20.70
C PHE A 665 0.61 -16.80 21.47
N LYS A 666 1.94 -16.77 21.56
CA LYS A 666 2.73 -17.83 22.19
C LYS A 666 2.88 -17.66 23.70
N GLY A 667 2.63 -16.46 24.22
CA GLY A 667 2.71 -16.13 25.64
C GLY A 667 1.34 -16.02 26.31
N MET A 668 0.61 -14.94 26.01
CA MET A 668 -0.66 -14.62 26.68
C MET A 668 -1.79 -15.59 26.32
N ASP A 669 -1.94 -15.93 25.05
CA ASP A 669 -3.07 -16.75 24.57
C ASP A 669 -2.84 -18.25 24.88
N LYS A 670 -1.58 -18.70 24.96
CA LYS A 670 -1.24 -20.09 25.34
C LYS A 670 -1.69 -20.46 26.76
N HIS A 671 -1.84 -19.46 27.63
CA HIS A 671 -2.24 -19.66 29.02
C HIS A 671 -3.46 -18.79 29.34
N TYR A 672 -4.66 -19.29 29.01
CA TYR A 672 -5.93 -18.57 29.19
C TYR A 672 -6.01 -17.83 30.53
N HIS A 673 -5.77 -18.51 31.66
CA HIS A 673 -5.87 -17.88 32.99
C HIS A 673 -4.89 -16.72 33.19
N PHE A 674 -3.67 -16.82 32.65
CA PHE A 674 -2.67 -15.76 32.74
C PHE A 674 -3.04 -14.58 31.82
N GLY A 675 -3.36 -14.84 30.55
CA GLY A 675 -3.80 -13.80 29.61
C GLY A 675 -5.05 -13.07 30.11
N ASN A 676 -6.05 -13.82 30.57
CA ASN A 676 -7.29 -13.29 31.12
C ASN A 676 -7.06 -12.42 32.37
N LEU A 677 -6.12 -12.83 33.24
CA LEU A 677 -5.70 -12.01 34.39
C LEU A 677 -5.08 -10.69 33.93
N ILE A 678 -4.15 -10.71 32.98
CA ILE A 678 -3.51 -9.50 32.44
C ILE A 678 -4.55 -8.55 31.83
N TYR A 679 -5.46 -9.04 30.97
CA TYR A 679 -6.54 -8.22 30.41
C TYR A 679 -7.43 -7.61 31.50
N SER A 680 -7.76 -8.38 32.53
CA SER A 680 -8.61 -7.90 33.63
C SER A 680 -7.93 -6.86 34.52
N VAL A 681 -6.60 -6.95 34.72
CA VAL A 681 -5.85 -6.07 35.63
C VAL A 681 -5.44 -4.77 34.95
N PHE A 682 -4.97 -4.84 33.71
CA PHE A 682 -4.41 -3.68 33.00
C PHE A 682 -5.43 -2.89 32.18
N ALA A 683 -6.68 -3.36 32.08
CA ALA A 683 -7.74 -2.59 31.44
C ALA A 683 -8.13 -1.35 32.27
N TYR A 684 -7.88 -0.18 31.69
CA TYR A 684 -8.47 1.09 32.07
C TYR A 684 -9.86 1.23 31.42
N MET A 685 -10.82 1.88 32.07
CA MET A 685 -12.15 2.13 31.52
C MET A 685 -12.70 3.44 32.10
N ASP A 686 -13.59 4.10 31.36
CA ASP A 686 -14.36 5.22 31.88
C ASP A 686 -15.13 4.85 33.16
N PRO A 687 -15.38 5.83 34.06
CA PRO A 687 -16.09 5.58 35.33
C PRO A 687 -17.46 4.90 35.19
N LYS A 688 -18.10 5.02 34.02
CA LYS A 688 -19.37 4.35 33.72
C LYS A 688 -19.24 2.81 33.72
N PHE A 689 -18.06 2.27 33.42
CA PHE A 689 -17.80 0.83 33.39
C PHE A 689 -17.02 0.42 34.64
N GLN A 690 -17.75 0.05 35.70
CA GLN A 690 -17.12 -0.30 36.96
C GLN A 690 -16.66 -1.76 36.95
N TYR A 691 -15.50 -2.02 37.54
CA TYR A 691 -14.97 -3.38 37.61
C TYR A 691 -15.84 -4.24 38.54
N LYS A 692 -16.29 -5.40 38.05
CA LYS A 692 -17.19 -6.32 38.76
C LYS A 692 -16.49 -6.91 39.98
N ASN A 693 -16.85 -6.43 41.17
CA ASN A 693 -16.47 -6.94 42.51
C ASN A 693 -15.30 -7.95 42.54
N PRO A 694 -14.04 -7.51 42.31
CA PRO A 694 -12.90 -8.41 42.32
C PRO A 694 -12.58 -8.94 43.72
N ASP A 695 -12.01 -10.15 43.75
CA ASP A 695 -11.31 -10.67 44.92
C ASP A 695 -10.17 -9.72 45.38
N LEU A 696 -9.75 -9.87 46.64
CA LEU A 696 -8.75 -8.99 47.27
C LEU A 696 -7.42 -8.95 46.50
N ALA A 697 -7.02 -10.08 45.90
CA ALA A 697 -5.78 -10.22 45.15
C ALA A 697 -5.82 -9.39 43.86
N LYS A 698 -6.92 -9.44 43.10
CA LYS A 698 -7.10 -8.61 41.90
C LYS A 698 -7.20 -7.12 42.22
N LYS A 699 -7.80 -6.73 43.34
CA LYS A 699 -7.77 -5.33 43.81
C LYS A 699 -6.35 -4.85 44.05
N PHE A 700 -5.55 -5.67 44.75
CA PHE A 700 -4.16 -5.37 45.02
C PHE A 700 -3.32 -5.29 43.74
N LEU A 701 -3.47 -6.24 42.82
CA LEU A 701 -2.78 -6.22 41.52
C LEU A 701 -3.14 -5.00 40.68
N ARG A 702 -4.41 -4.55 40.70
CA ARG A 702 -4.82 -3.33 39.99
C ARG A 702 -4.21 -2.07 40.60
N LEU A 703 -4.07 -2.00 41.93
CA LEU A 703 -3.35 -0.90 42.59
C LEU A 703 -1.87 -0.88 42.19
N LEU A 704 -1.22 -2.06 42.11
CA LEU A 704 0.16 -2.15 41.65
C LEU A 704 0.32 -1.81 40.16
N ALA A 705 -0.68 -2.14 39.33
CA ALA A 705 -0.69 -1.82 37.92
C ALA A 705 -1.05 -0.35 37.64
N GLU A 706 -1.61 0.38 38.62
CA GLU A 706 -2.11 1.74 38.43
C GLU A 706 -1.06 2.70 37.86
N PRO A 707 0.19 2.77 38.36
CA PRO A 707 1.23 3.62 37.77
C PRO A 707 1.53 3.26 36.32
N ILE A 708 1.51 1.98 35.97
CA ILE A 708 1.74 1.52 34.59
C ILE A 708 0.56 1.91 33.70
N THR A 709 -0.68 1.68 34.16
CA THR A 709 -1.87 2.11 33.40
C THR A 709 -1.95 3.63 33.27
N ASP A 710 -1.55 4.39 34.29
CA ASP A 710 -1.46 5.86 34.23
C ASP A 710 -0.53 6.29 33.11
N ILE A 711 0.62 5.64 32.94
CA ILE A 711 1.57 5.97 31.87
C ILE A 711 0.92 5.83 30.49
N TYR A 712 0.10 4.82 30.27
CA TYR A 712 -0.52 4.57 28.96
C TYR A 712 -1.78 5.40 28.73
N PHE A 713 -2.60 5.58 29.77
CA PHE A 713 -3.92 6.21 29.70
C PHE A 713 -3.96 7.63 30.26
N GLN A 714 -2.81 8.27 30.54
CA GLN A 714 -2.73 9.60 31.19
C GLN A 714 -3.58 10.66 30.49
N LYS A 715 -3.44 10.75 29.16
CA LYS A 715 -4.17 11.71 28.33
C LYS A 715 -5.68 11.47 28.40
N ILE A 716 -6.09 10.20 28.45
CA ILE A 716 -7.48 9.81 28.62
C ILE A 716 -7.98 10.18 30.01
N LYS A 717 -7.21 9.93 31.07
CA LYS A 717 -7.61 10.21 32.46
C LYS A 717 -7.75 11.71 32.78
N LYS A 718 -6.85 12.54 32.25
CA LYS A 718 -6.67 13.94 32.70
C LYS A 718 -7.00 14.98 31.63
N GLY A 719 -7.22 14.57 30.38
CA GLY A 719 -7.41 15.49 29.24
C GLY A 719 -6.18 16.34 28.91
N THR A 720 -5.04 16.12 29.57
CA THR A 720 -3.79 16.87 29.43
C THR A 720 -2.60 15.91 29.30
N PHE A 721 -1.56 16.35 28.57
CA PHE A 721 -0.34 15.58 28.33
C PHE A 721 0.78 16.11 29.23
N ASP A 722 1.43 15.25 30.02
CA ASP A 722 2.61 15.60 30.81
C ASP A 722 3.88 15.22 30.02
N PRO A 723 4.59 16.20 29.42
CA PRO A 723 5.75 15.91 28.58
C PRO A 723 6.95 15.40 29.39
N GLU A 724 7.07 15.84 30.64
CA GLU A 724 8.26 15.60 31.46
C GLU A 724 8.25 14.16 32.03
N LEU A 725 7.08 13.68 32.44
CA LEU A 725 6.89 12.29 32.88
C LEU A 725 7.16 11.30 31.73
N ASN A 726 6.65 11.58 30.53
CA ASN A 726 6.89 10.73 29.36
C ASN A 726 8.37 10.69 28.93
N GLN A 727 9.07 11.82 28.97
CA GLN A 727 10.49 11.87 28.61
C GLN A 727 11.35 11.04 29.57
N LYS A 728 11.12 11.14 30.89
CA LYS A 728 11.81 10.31 31.90
C LYS A 728 11.54 8.81 31.71
N LEU A 729 10.36 8.45 31.22
CA LEU A 729 9.98 7.05 30.98
C LEU A 729 10.51 6.50 29.65
N TYR A 730 10.56 7.31 28.59
CA TYR A 730 11.23 6.96 27.35
C TYR A 730 12.71 6.61 27.61
N GLU A 731 13.37 7.34 28.50
CA GLU A 731 14.75 7.05 28.92
C GLU A 731 14.88 5.78 29.77
N LEU A 732 13.85 5.38 30.51
CA LEU A 732 13.84 4.18 31.36
C LEU A 732 13.74 2.89 30.53
N PHE A 733 12.91 2.87 29.49
CA PHE A 733 12.68 1.69 28.64
C PHE A 733 13.65 1.57 27.45
N ASN A 734 14.45 2.60 27.17
CA ASN A 734 15.51 2.57 26.15
C ASN A 734 16.92 2.47 26.76
N ARG A 735 17.04 2.05 28.02
CA ARG A 735 18.32 1.71 28.67
C ARG A 735 18.59 0.22 28.64
#